data_AF-A0A838QSW5-F1
#
_entry.id   AF-A0A838QSW5-F1
#
_cell.length_a   1.000
_cell.length_b   1.000
_cell.length_c   1.000
_cell.angle_alpha   90.00
_cell.angle_beta   90.00
_cell.angle_gamma   90.00
#
_symmetry.space_group_name_H-M   'P 1'
#
loop_
_entity.id
_entity.type
_entity.pdbx_description
1 polymer ?
#
loop_
_entity_poly.entity_id
_entity_poly.type
_entity_poly.pdbx_seq_one_letter_code
_entity_poly.pdbx_strand_id
1 'polypeptide(L)'
;SISATSDGDSGGSFDSDVWSVTQPADPANTPFATQLAESENAGAITVGGTLASNGSINLGNVWQKTIFEDVSVNLTLADNTVFTITPEYTGAEIVPGDFNGDGALDIANDFATLMSNLHGAFPVGTVGAQAYRGGDLTTNGLVNFNDFAAFRETYDEVNGVGAFAAAVGAVPEPSTVALTGMALAALGLASRRRRQSCANVGAAASDMPAMRASSIRALSMGVFSALAATMISASALAAPVTGWQVDPILEPTNPAPIAGAATASPTLGDGSPQSAANSAMFASFPAITLADGEQITLTGSVTLVGTTPSANNLRWGMFKDDGVAPDTGGWRGYIAEASNGGSGGNMLVRNPAGTDFATQTFMSTTGGRSAALAAAVKSDADLLDGTYQITMVAARFGNEMELRGSFIGGTDFKDVYRSATDADPARIPAGFQFDRTGFLSGGGLNADQLAFSNIDVSKSDVSSLTLRVTTSGPQAGKMEIVNNEVGASFNMSYYQVASPLGALNLGGWNSLDDQESGDPVGVGWDEAGGSSGLLISEGNLLGSALLAPAGVANLGNAFDTAGSQDLRFHYGLPDGTLLRGFVEYVSGPTTLPGDFDGDLDVDGADLTKWKNEFGPANSGSDADNDGDSDGNDFLIWQRNLGNSAAAPAAGAVPEPSTAMMLLVAPLAWLAASRRRLVS
;
A
#
# COMPACT_ATOMS: atom_id res chain seq x y z
N SER A 1 22.25 -15.35 -34.60
CA SER A 1 21.71 -15.27 -35.97
C SER A 1 22.22 -16.41 -36.82
N ILE A 2 21.44 -16.86 -37.81
CA ILE A 2 21.87 -17.83 -38.83
C ILE A 2 23.07 -17.25 -39.57
N SER A 3 23.01 -15.96 -39.93
CA SER A 3 24.10 -15.22 -40.58
C SER A 3 25.43 -15.21 -39.81
N ALA A 4 25.42 -15.26 -38.48
CA ALA A 4 26.65 -15.18 -37.67
C ALA A 4 27.17 -16.53 -37.18
N THR A 5 26.29 -17.53 -37.03
CA THR A 5 26.61 -18.79 -36.32
C THR A 5 26.54 -20.02 -37.22
N SER A 6 25.74 -19.96 -38.27
CA SER A 6 25.44 -21.10 -39.15
C SER A 6 25.89 -20.89 -40.59
N ASP A 7 26.18 -19.64 -40.98
CA ASP A 7 26.60 -19.22 -42.32
C ASP A 7 27.66 -18.09 -42.27
N GLY A 8 28.66 -18.19 -41.39
CA GLY A 8 29.72 -17.17 -41.29
C GLY A 8 30.44 -16.96 -42.63
N ASP A 9 30.08 -15.89 -43.35
CA ASP A 9 30.67 -15.26 -44.55
C ASP A 9 31.29 -16.12 -45.67
N SER A 10 31.10 -17.45 -45.64
CA SER A 10 31.79 -18.38 -46.54
C SER A 10 31.07 -19.72 -46.80
N GLY A 11 29.75 -19.81 -46.53
CA GLY A 11 28.91 -20.96 -46.89
C GLY A 11 28.94 -22.07 -45.84
N GLY A 12 28.30 -21.80 -44.69
CA GLY A 12 28.27 -22.74 -43.57
C GLY A 12 27.47 -24.03 -43.84
N SER A 13 27.29 -24.88 -42.82
CA SER A 13 26.67 -26.21 -43.02
C SER A 13 25.17 -26.19 -43.26
N PHE A 14 24.53 -25.01 -43.17
CA PHE A 14 23.09 -24.84 -43.26
C PHE A 14 22.60 -24.61 -44.70
N ASP A 15 23.27 -23.73 -45.45
CA ASP A 15 23.18 -23.60 -46.91
C ASP A 15 24.41 -22.89 -47.52
N SER A 16 24.39 -22.68 -48.83
CA SER A 16 25.49 -22.10 -49.62
C SER A 16 25.39 -20.59 -49.87
N ASP A 17 24.30 -19.96 -49.46
CA ASP A 17 23.91 -18.59 -49.78
C ASP A 17 23.98 -17.69 -48.53
N VAL A 18 24.12 -16.37 -48.72
CA VAL A 18 24.40 -15.46 -47.60
C VAL A 18 23.13 -15.00 -46.89
N TRP A 19 23.02 -15.29 -45.60
CA TRP A 19 21.95 -14.77 -44.74
C TRP A 19 22.23 -13.36 -44.23
N SER A 20 21.18 -12.54 -44.15
CA SER A 20 21.26 -11.17 -43.64
C SER A 20 20.25 -10.93 -42.52
N VAL A 21 20.67 -10.22 -41.47
CA VAL A 21 19.77 -9.74 -40.42
C VAL A 21 18.94 -8.59 -40.98
N THR A 22 17.62 -8.72 -40.97
CA THR A 22 16.68 -7.77 -41.58
C THR A 22 15.92 -6.92 -40.56
N GLN A 23 16.35 -6.93 -39.30
CA GLN A 23 15.81 -6.02 -38.30
C GLN A 23 15.93 -4.55 -38.75
N PRO A 24 14.95 -3.69 -38.40
CA PRO A 24 15.02 -2.27 -38.77
C PRO A 24 16.20 -1.57 -38.09
N ALA A 25 16.85 -0.64 -38.82
CA ALA A 25 18.04 0.09 -38.40
C ALA A 25 17.82 1.11 -37.24
N ASP A 26 16.58 1.26 -36.75
CA ASP A 26 16.22 2.13 -35.63
C ASP A 26 15.26 1.40 -34.65
N PRO A 27 15.80 0.67 -33.67
CA PRO A 27 15.03 -0.06 -32.66
C PRO A 27 14.19 0.85 -31.76
N ALA A 28 14.55 2.13 -31.61
CA ALA A 28 13.89 3.04 -30.68
C ALA A 28 12.58 3.62 -31.24
N ASN A 29 12.37 3.59 -32.56
CA ASN A 29 11.23 4.25 -33.22
C ASN A 29 10.42 3.34 -34.17
N THR A 30 10.63 2.03 -34.15
CA THR A 30 9.86 1.10 -34.98
C THR A 30 9.01 0.15 -34.11
N PRO A 31 7.79 -0.21 -34.54
CA PRO A 31 6.90 -1.11 -33.79
C PRO A 31 7.38 -2.57 -33.70
N PHE A 32 8.65 -2.85 -34.06
CA PHE A 32 9.25 -4.19 -34.12
C PHE A 32 10.40 -4.39 -33.12
N ALA A 33 10.46 -3.61 -32.03
CA ALA A 33 11.40 -3.85 -30.92
C ALA A 33 11.25 -5.25 -30.25
N THR A 34 10.22 -6.00 -30.62
CA THR A 34 9.87 -7.34 -30.13
C THR A 34 10.10 -8.47 -31.15
N GLN A 35 10.62 -8.18 -32.35
CA GLN A 35 10.76 -9.17 -33.43
C GLN A 35 12.18 -9.29 -33.95
N LEU A 36 12.79 -10.47 -33.85
CA LEU A 36 14.04 -10.83 -34.54
C LEU A 36 13.73 -11.43 -35.92
N ALA A 37 14.42 -10.97 -36.97
CA ALA A 37 14.21 -11.46 -38.34
C ALA A 37 15.51 -11.52 -39.15
N GLU A 38 15.60 -12.55 -39.98
CA GLU A 38 16.68 -12.77 -40.94
C GLU A 38 16.10 -13.27 -42.26
N SER A 39 16.75 -12.93 -43.36
CA SER A 39 16.43 -13.47 -44.68
C SER A 39 17.66 -13.61 -45.56
N GLU A 40 17.58 -14.57 -46.47
CA GLU A 40 18.52 -14.76 -47.57
C GLU A 40 18.25 -13.76 -48.71
N ASN A 41 19.30 -13.33 -49.41
CA ASN A 41 19.18 -12.44 -50.56
C ASN A 41 18.75 -13.21 -51.83
N ALA A 42 17.63 -12.83 -52.45
CA ALA A 42 16.89 -13.57 -53.49
C ALA A 42 17.57 -13.68 -54.89
N GLY A 43 18.86 -13.98 -54.94
CA GLY A 43 19.66 -14.01 -56.17
C GLY A 43 19.66 -15.33 -56.94
N ALA A 44 19.26 -16.46 -56.32
CA ALA A 44 19.34 -17.80 -56.92
C ALA A 44 18.07 -18.64 -56.73
N ILE A 45 17.89 -19.63 -57.60
CA ILE A 45 16.67 -20.48 -57.74
C ILE A 45 16.55 -21.55 -56.63
N THR A 46 17.56 -21.69 -55.78
CA THR A 46 17.48 -22.48 -54.53
C THR A 46 17.30 -21.48 -53.41
N VAL A 47 16.13 -21.46 -52.78
CA VAL A 47 15.74 -20.46 -51.79
C VAL A 47 15.61 -21.17 -50.43
N GLY A 48 16.45 -20.81 -49.47
CA GLY A 48 16.43 -21.27 -48.08
C GLY A 48 17.32 -22.48 -47.75
N GLY A 49 17.61 -22.66 -46.46
CA GLY A 49 18.38 -23.80 -45.94
C GLY A 49 17.54 -25.04 -45.64
N THR A 50 18.16 -26.22 -45.69
CA THR A 50 17.50 -27.50 -45.38
C THR A 50 17.87 -27.96 -43.97
N LEU A 51 16.87 -28.05 -43.08
CA LEU A 51 17.05 -28.68 -41.78
C LEU A 51 16.75 -30.18 -41.87
N ALA A 52 17.76 -31.02 -41.60
CA ALA A 52 17.58 -32.47 -41.57
C ALA A 52 16.61 -32.90 -40.45
N SER A 53 16.02 -34.10 -40.58
CA SER A 53 15.22 -34.69 -39.49
C SER A 53 16.06 -34.79 -38.21
N ASN A 54 15.50 -34.32 -37.09
CA ASN A 54 16.19 -34.16 -35.80
C ASN A 54 17.39 -33.20 -35.82
N GLY A 55 17.54 -32.38 -36.87
CA GLY A 55 18.49 -31.29 -36.91
C GLY A 55 18.03 -30.12 -36.04
N SER A 56 18.99 -29.38 -35.49
CA SER A 56 18.75 -28.17 -34.70
C SER A 56 19.63 -27.04 -35.19
N ILE A 57 19.10 -25.81 -35.15
CA ILE A 57 19.85 -24.58 -35.40
C ILE A 57 19.95 -23.82 -34.08
N ASN A 58 21.16 -23.44 -33.67
CA ASN A 58 21.35 -22.63 -32.48
C ASN A 58 21.23 -21.14 -32.86
N LEU A 59 20.18 -20.48 -32.35
CA LEU A 59 19.94 -19.06 -32.60
C LEU A 59 20.64 -18.14 -31.59
N GLY A 60 21.31 -18.71 -30.58
CA GLY A 60 21.94 -18.02 -29.46
C GLY A 60 20.99 -17.78 -28.29
N ASN A 61 21.47 -17.02 -27.30
CA ASN A 61 20.71 -16.65 -26.10
C ASN A 61 19.86 -15.40 -26.37
N VAL A 62 18.84 -15.56 -27.21
CA VAL A 62 18.00 -14.44 -27.69
C VAL A 62 16.70 -14.29 -26.92
N TRP A 63 16.27 -15.33 -26.20
CA TRP A 63 15.08 -15.26 -25.36
C TRP A 63 15.40 -14.50 -24.07
N GLN A 64 14.63 -13.43 -23.82
CA GLN A 64 14.60 -12.79 -22.51
C GLN A 64 13.75 -13.65 -21.59
N LYS A 65 14.41 -14.36 -20.67
CA LYS A 65 13.73 -15.29 -19.78
C LYS A 65 12.77 -14.53 -18.86
N THR A 66 11.52 -14.96 -18.85
CA THR A 66 10.46 -14.47 -17.95
C THR A 66 9.53 -15.63 -17.62
N ILE A 67 8.56 -15.40 -16.74
CA ILE A 67 7.47 -16.35 -16.46
C ILE A 67 6.49 -16.51 -17.65
N PHE A 68 6.65 -15.73 -18.73
CA PHE A 68 5.80 -15.80 -19.91
C PHE A 68 6.42 -16.64 -21.02
N GLU A 69 5.61 -17.54 -21.57
CA GLU A 69 5.91 -18.36 -22.73
C GLU A 69 5.29 -17.75 -24.00
N ASP A 70 5.76 -16.56 -24.40
CA ASP A 70 5.14 -15.71 -25.42
C ASP A 70 5.92 -15.62 -26.76
N VAL A 71 6.93 -16.47 -26.96
CA VAL A 71 7.73 -16.50 -28.18
C VAL A 71 6.93 -17.18 -29.30
N SER A 72 6.91 -16.55 -30.47
CA SER A 72 6.40 -17.16 -31.70
C SER A 72 7.48 -17.15 -32.76
N VAL A 73 7.59 -18.24 -33.53
CA VAL A 73 8.56 -18.37 -34.61
C VAL A 73 7.81 -18.53 -35.92
N ASN A 74 8.04 -17.62 -36.87
CA ASN A 74 7.46 -17.71 -38.21
C ASN A 74 8.57 -18.07 -39.21
N LEU A 75 8.39 -19.18 -39.91
CA LEU A 75 9.29 -19.63 -40.97
C LEU A 75 8.62 -19.43 -42.33
N THR A 76 9.33 -18.81 -43.27
CA THR A 76 8.92 -18.81 -44.67
C THR A 76 9.54 -20.01 -45.37
N LEU A 77 8.70 -20.91 -45.90
CA LEU A 77 9.14 -22.10 -46.64
C LEU A 77 9.46 -21.75 -48.10
N ALA A 78 10.13 -22.66 -48.80
CA ALA A 78 10.56 -22.48 -50.19
C ALA A 78 9.39 -22.25 -51.19
N ASP A 79 8.16 -22.64 -50.84
CA ASP A 79 6.95 -22.37 -51.63
C ASP A 79 6.29 -21.02 -51.29
N ASN A 80 6.95 -20.18 -50.47
CA ASN A 80 6.48 -18.92 -49.91
C ASN A 80 5.32 -19.05 -48.92
N THR A 81 5.00 -20.26 -48.44
CA THR A 81 4.06 -20.41 -47.33
C THR A 81 4.74 -20.03 -46.01
N VAL A 82 3.98 -19.42 -45.10
CA VAL A 82 4.44 -19.13 -43.74
C VAL A 82 3.97 -20.24 -42.81
N PHE A 83 4.91 -20.85 -42.10
CA PHE A 83 4.67 -21.86 -41.09
C PHE A 83 5.03 -21.29 -39.72
N THR A 84 4.05 -21.23 -38.82
CA THR A 84 4.25 -20.77 -37.44
C THR A 84 4.54 -21.95 -36.53
N ILE A 85 5.65 -21.86 -35.79
CA ILE A 85 6.05 -22.83 -34.77
C ILE A 85 5.78 -22.22 -33.39
N THR A 86 5.09 -22.98 -32.56
CA THR A 86 5.05 -22.75 -31.11
C THR A 86 6.28 -23.41 -30.50
N PRO A 87 7.19 -22.65 -29.87
CA PRO A 87 8.38 -23.20 -29.25
C PRO A 87 8.02 -24.09 -28.04
N GLU A 88 8.88 -25.07 -27.78
CA GLU A 88 8.86 -25.85 -26.54
C GLU A 88 9.86 -25.23 -25.56
N TYR A 89 9.37 -24.79 -24.41
CA TYR A 89 10.20 -24.25 -23.34
C TYR A 89 10.74 -25.41 -22.49
N THR A 90 12.06 -25.47 -22.32
CA THR A 90 12.72 -26.54 -21.58
C THR A 90 13.72 -25.94 -20.59
N GLY A 91 13.89 -26.58 -19.43
CA GLY A 91 14.79 -26.09 -18.38
C GLY A 91 14.12 -26.04 -17.01
N ALA A 92 14.76 -25.34 -16.08
CA ALA A 92 14.14 -25.02 -14.79
C ALA A 92 13.12 -23.90 -14.95
N GLU A 93 12.09 -23.91 -14.12
CA GLU A 93 11.10 -22.84 -14.04
C GLU A 93 11.78 -21.53 -13.58
N ILE A 94 11.35 -20.42 -14.17
CA ILE A 94 11.82 -19.09 -13.78
C ILE A 94 11.13 -18.71 -12.47
N VAL A 95 11.92 -18.30 -11.48
CA VAL A 95 11.42 -17.89 -10.18
C VAL A 95 10.64 -16.57 -10.36
N PRO A 96 9.38 -16.46 -9.92
CA PRO A 96 8.67 -15.19 -9.97
C PRO A 96 9.44 -14.10 -9.21
N GLY A 97 9.53 -12.90 -9.77
CA GLY A 97 10.31 -11.80 -9.22
C GLY A 97 11.77 -11.76 -9.68
N ASP A 98 12.32 -12.82 -10.30
CA ASP A 98 13.58 -12.74 -11.05
C ASP A 98 13.29 -11.97 -12.36
N PHE A 99 13.50 -10.67 -12.34
CA PHE A 99 13.15 -9.76 -13.43
C PHE A 99 14.25 -9.68 -14.49
N ASN A 100 15.49 -10.00 -14.10
CA ASN A 100 16.61 -9.99 -15.03
C ASN A 100 16.78 -11.34 -15.77
N GLY A 101 16.18 -12.42 -15.26
CA GLY A 101 16.16 -13.77 -15.82
C GLY A 101 17.49 -14.52 -15.66
N ASP A 102 18.32 -14.16 -14.68
CA ASP A 102 19.63 -14.78 -14.46
C ASP A 102 19.55 -16.08 -13.63
N GLY A 103 18.38 -16.38 -13.07
CA GLY A 103 18.09 -17.57 -12.30
C GLY A 103 18.28 -17.41 -10.79
N ALA A 104 18.64 -16.22 -10.32
CA ALA A 104 18.68 -15.87 -8.90
C ALA A 104 17.65 -14.78 -8.62
N LEU A 105 16.83 -14.97 -7.58
CA LEU A 105 16.00 -13.91 -7.02
C LEU A 105 16.83 -13.12 -6.01
N ASP A 106 17.41 -11.99 -6.44
CA ASP A 106 18.36 -11.22 -5.64
C ASP A 106 17.96 -9.75 -5.42
N ILE A 107 18.56 -9.16 -4.39
CA ILE A 107 18.25 -7.78 -4.00
C ILE A 107 18.94 -6.78 -4.93
N ALA A 108 20.17 -7.10 -5.35
CA ALA A 108 21.02 -6.16 -6.07
C ALA A 108 20.48 -5.84 -7.47
N ASN A 109 19.77 -6.77 -8.10
CA ASN A 109 19.25 -6.66 -9.46
C ASN A 109 17.73 -6.63 -9.49
N ASP A 110 17.06 -7.58 -8.83
CA ASP A 110 15.60 -7.70 -8.99
C ASP A 110 14.85 -6.73 -8.09
N PHE A 111 15.20 -6.68 -6.80
CA PHE A 111 14.59 -5.69 -5.92
C PHE A 111 14.92 -4.26 -6.37
N ALA A 112 16.15 -4.01 -6.83
CA ALA A 112 16.53 -2.74 -7.43
C ALA A 112 15.70 -2.39 -8.68
N THR A 113 15.36 -3.37 -9.53
CA THR A 113 14.49 -3.17 -10.70
C THR A 113 13.07 -2.79 -10.28
N LEU A 114 12.51 -3.46 -9.28
CA LEU A 114 11.22 -3.12 -8.70
C LEU A 114 11.22 -1.70 -8.13
N MET A 115 12.17 -1.38 -7.24
CA MET A 115 12.23 -0.07 -6.58
C MET A 115 12.47 1.07 -7.57
N SER A 116 13.34 0.87 -8.57
CA SER A 116 13.59 1.87 -9.62
C SER A 116 12.37 2.20 -10.46
N ASN A 117 11.44 1.25 -10.63
CA ASN A 117 10.25 1.43 -11.46
C ASN A 117 8.97 1.59 -10.65
N LEU A 118 9.04 1.54 -9.31
CA LEU A 118 7.88 1.64 -8.44
C LEU A 118 7.13 2.95 -8.68
N HIS A 119 5.80 2.86 -8.81
CA HIS A 119 4.86 3.89 -9.29
C HIS A 119 4.91 4.19 -10.79
N GLY A 120 5.66 3.41 -11.56
CA GLY A 120 5.63 3.39 -13.01
C GLY A 120 4.40 2.70 -13.58
N ALA A 121 4.07 3.02 -14.84
CA ALA A 121 2.99 2.40 -15.58
C ALA A 121 3.47 2.00 -16.97
N PHE A 122 3.03 0.82 -17.43
CA PHE A 122 3.24 0.32 -18.76
C PHE A 122 1.96 0.52 -19.60
N PRO A 123 2.07 0.88 -20.89
CA PRO A 123 0.90 1.09 -21.75
C PRO A 123 -0.06 -0.11 -21.76
N VAL A 124 -1.36 0.16 -21.81
CA VAL A 124 -2.39 -0.88 -21.93
C VAL A 124 -2.11 -1.71 -23.19
N GLY A 125 -1.84 -3.01 -23.03
CA GLY A 125 -1.43 -3.91 -24.11
C GLY A 125 0.04 -4.37 -24.08
N THR A 126 0.87 -3.83 -23.18
CA THR A 126 2.22 -4.36 -22.89
C THR A 126 2.28 -5.24 -21.63
N VAL A 127 1.12 -5.66 -21.11
CA VAL A 127 1.02 -6.68 -20.06
C VAL A 127 1.62 -8.00 -20.58
N GLY A 128 2.71 -8.45 -19.96
CA GLY A 128 3.53 -9.57 -20.43
C GLY A 128 5.00 -9.40 -20.07
N ALA A 129 5.89 -10.05 -20.83
CA ALA A 129 7.33 -10.09 -20.54
C ALA A 129 7.97 -8.70 -20.35
N GLN A 130 7.55 -7.68 -21.11
CA GLN A 130 8.09 -6.33 -21.00
C GLN A 130 7.77 -5.66 -19.66
N ALA A 131 6.50 -5.70 -19.23
CA ALA A 131 6.07 -5.11 -17.96
C ALA A 131 6.70 -5.86 -16.78
N TYR A 132 6.74 -7.20 -16.85
CA TYR A 132 7.35 -8.04 -15.82
C TYR A 132 8.83 -7.71 -15.61
N ARG A 133 9.62 -7.61 -16.68
CA ARG A 133 11.04 -7.21 -16.57
C ARG A 133 11.23 -5.78 -16.05
N GLY A 134 10.16 -4.98 -16.01
CA GLY A 134 10.12 -3.67 -15.40
C GLY A 134 9.61 -3.65 -13.97
N GLY A 135 9.40 -4.80 -13.32
CA GLY A 135 8.96 -4.90 -11.93
C GLY A 135 7.45 -5.15 -11.73
N ASP A 136 6.65 -5.30 -12.80
CA ASP A 136 5.22 -5.63 -12.70
C ASP A 136 5.04 -7.15 -12.48
N LEU A 137 5.17 -7.57 -11.23
CA LEU A 137 5.03 -8.97 -10.81
C LEU A 137 3.56 -9.43 -10.82
N THR A 138 2.62 -8.52 -10.57
CA THR A 138 1.18 -8.81 -10.52
C THR A 138 0.50 -8.75 -11.89
N THR A 139 1.25 -8.39 -12.94
CA THR A 139 0.87 -8.45 -14.36
C THR A 139 -0.31 -7.55 -14.75
N ASN A 140 -0.50 -6.45 -14.01
CA ASN A 140 -1.63 -5.53 -14.22
C ASN A 140 -1.25 -4.27 -15.01
N GLY A 141 0.00 -4.16 -15.45
CA GLY A 141 0.55 -3.03 -16.20
C GLY A 141 1.01 -1.86 -15.32
N LEU A 142 0.97 -1.99 -14.00
CA LEU A 142 1.40 -0.95 -13.05
C LEU A 142 2.42 -1.56 -12.10
N VAL A 143 3.53 -0.85 -11.85
CA VAL A 143 4.46 -1.23 -10.78
C VAL A 143 4.06 -0.45 -9.54
N ASN A 144 3.54 -1.13 -8.52
CA ASN A 144 3.00 -0.49 -7.33
C ASN A 144 3.21 -1.34 -6.07
N PHE A 145 2.62 -0.93 -4.95
CA PHE A 145 2.73 -1.64 -3.68
C PHE A 145 2.36 -3.14 -3.78
N ASN A 146 1.43 -3.52 -4.67
CA ASN A 146 1.07 -4.92 -4.83
C ASN A 146 2.24 -5.76 -5.35
N ASP A 147 3.06 -5.21 -6.25
CA ASP A 147 4.26 -5.83 -6.76
C ASP A 147 5.35 -5.89 -5.70
N PHE A 148 5.50 -4.83 -4.89
CA PHE A 148 6.38 -4.83 -3.73
C PHE A 148 6.01 -5.90 -2.69
N ALA A 149 4.73 -6.02 -2.36
CA ALA A 149 4.24 -7.03 -1.44
C ALA A 149 4.44 -8.46 -2.01
N ALA A 150 4.15 -8.66 -3.30
CA ALA A 150 4.35 -9.95 -3.97
C ALA A 150 5.83 -10.34 -4.08
N PHE A 151 6.72 -9.37 -4.30
CA PHE A 151 8.16 -9.60 -4.34
C PHE A 151 8.67 -10.06 -2.97
N ARG A 152 8.25 -9.39 -1.89
CA ARG A 152 8.59 -9.79 -0.51
C ARG A 152 8.18 -11.22 -0.20
N GLU A 153 6.94 -11.58 -0.52
CA GLU A 153 6.40 -12.92 -0.32
C GLU A 153 7.24 -13.96 -1.08
N THR A 154 7.51 -13.71 -2.36
CA THR A 154 8.30 -14.64 -3.19
C THR A 154 9.76 -14.73 -2.73
N TYR A 155 10.35 -13.60 -2.31
CA TYR A 155 11.71 -13.57 -1.80
C TYR A 155 11.87 -14.44 -0.55
N ASP A 156 10.91 -14.37 0.38
CA ASP A 156 10.89 -15.22 1.58
C ASP A 156 10.68 -16.70 1.24
N GLU A 157 9.83 -17.03 0.27
CA GLU A 157 9.63 -18.42 -0.18
C GLU A 157 10.91 -19.05 -0.74
N VAL A 158 11.65 -18.28 -1.55
CA VAL A 158 12.85 -18.75 -2.25
C VAL A 158 14.06 -18.81 -1.31
N ASN A 159 14.23 -17.82 -0.44
CA ASN A 159 15.39 -17.70 0.45
C ASN A 159 15.17 -18.35 1.83
N GLY A 160 13.95 -18.84 2.10
CA GLY A 160 13.59 -19.65 3.25
C GLY A 160 12.63 -18.94 4.22
N VAL A 161 11.57 -19.66 4.61
CA VAL A 161 10.53 -19.17 5.55
C VAL A 161 11.18 -18.61 6.82
N GLY A 162 11.03 -17.31 7.04
CA GLY A 162 11.61 -16.61 8.18
C GLY A 162 12.98 -15.98 7.93
N ALA A 163 13.45 -15.85 6.68
CA ALA A 163 14.53 -14.92 6.33
C ALA A 163 14.19 -13.50 6.81
N PHE A 164 12.93 -13.06 6.62
CA PHE A 164 12.34 -11.86 7.24
C PHE A 164 12.43 -11.82 8.78
N ALA A 165 12.06 -12.92 9.47
CA ALA A 165 12.08 -12.98 10.93
C ALA A 165 13.50 -13.08 11.53
N ALA A 166 14.45 -13.65 10.79
CA ALA A 166 15.85 -13.77 11.16
C ALA A 166 16.60 -12.43 11.00
N ALA A 167 16.17 -11.56 10.09
CA ALA A 167 16.71 -10.21 9.91
C ALA A 167 16.28 -9.24 11.03
N VAL A 168 15.05 -9.39 11.54
CA VAL A 168 14.52 -8.57 12.65
C VAL A 168 14.89 -9.13 14.04
N GLY A 169 15.49 -10.32 14.09
CA GLY A 169 15.86 -11.06 15.31
C GLY A 169 17.28 -10.86 15.81
N ALA A 170 17.82 -9.63 15.81
CA ALA A 170 19.10 -9.32 16.46
C ALA A 170 19.16 -7.88 16.99
N VAL A 171 18.13 -7.46 17.73
CA VAL A 171 18.36 -6.44 18.76
C VAL A 171 18.98 -7.17 19.95
N PRO A 172 20.24 -6.93 20.34
CA PRO A 172 20.74 -7.42 21.60
C PRO A 172 19.96 -6.66 22.69
N GLU A 173 18.92 -7.28 23.25
CA GLU A 173 18.48 -6.87 24.58
C GLU A 173 19.73 -6.90 25.46
N PRO A 174 20.04 -5.86 26.25
CA PRO A 174 21.11 -5.93 27.22
C PRO A 174 20.73 -7.09 28.14
N SER A 175 21.43 -8.21 27.96
CA SER A 175 21.01 -9.51 28.46
C SER A 175 20.44 -9.40 29.87
N THR A 176 19.32 -10.07 30.12
CA THR A 176 18.80 -10.31 31.46
C THR A 176 19.92 -10.82 32.39
N VAL A 177 21.00 -11.40 31.85
CA VAL A 177 22.26 -11.74 32.54
C VAL A 177 23.03 -10.51 33.07
N ALA A 178 23.09 -9.38 32.36
CA ALA A 178 23.70 -8.14 32.83
C ALA A 178 22.88 -7.48 33.96
N LEU A 179 21.54 -7.42 33.83
CA LEU A 179 20.66 -6.91 34.89
C LEU A 179 20.60 -7.85 36.10
N THR A 180 20.56 -9.16 35.89
CA THR A 180 20.63 -10.16 36.97
C THR A 180 22.03 -10.19 37.60
N GLY A 181 23.08 -9.99 36.80
CA GLY A 181 24.47 -9.86 37.26
C GLY A 181 24.68 -8.61 38.10
N MET A 182 24.10 -7.47 37.69
CA MET A 182 24.12 -6.22 38.47
C MET A 182 23.25 -6.32 39.74
N ALA A 183 22.09 -6.99 39.69
CA ALA A 183 21.25 -7.22 40.87
C ALA A 183 21.93 -8.18 41.86
N LEU A 184 22.61 -9.23 41.39
CA LEU A 184 23.38 -10.15 42.23
C LEU A 184 24.65 -9.48 42.78
N ALA A 185 25.30 -8.60 42.03
CA ALA A 185 26.42 -7.78 42.52
C ALA A 185 25.97 -6.77 43.58
N ALA A 186 24.81 -6.13 43.40
CA ALA A 186 24.21 -5.22 44.39
C ALA A 186 23.80 -5.96 45.68
N LEU A 187 23.25 -7.17 45.59
CA LEU A 187 22.95 -8.04 46.74
C LEU A 187 24.21 -8.59 47.42
N GLY A 188 25.28 -8.86 46.66
CA GLY A 188 26.60 -9.23 47.18
C GLY A 188 27.31 -8.10 47.94
N LEU A 189 27.15 -6.85 47.49
CA LEU A 189 27.69 -5.66 48.15
C LEU A 189 26.87 -5.26 49.40
N ALA A 190 25.54 -5.42 49.37
CA ALA A 190 24.66 -5.19 50.51
C ALA A 190 24.88 -6.21 51.65
N SER A 191 25.14 -7.47 51.31
CA SER A 191 25.43 -8.53 52.30
C SER A 191 26.84 -8.42 52.91
N ARG A 192 27.83 -7.87 52.18
CA ARG A 192 29.15 -7.51 52.72
C ARG A 192 29.08 -6.32 53.68
N ARG A 193 28.29 -5.28 53.38
CA ARG A 193 28.08 -4.14 54.31
C ARG A 193 27.34 -4.54 55.59
N ARG A 194 26.40 -5.50 55.54
CA ARG A 194 25.73 -6.02 56.75
C ARG A 194 26.60 -6.93 57.63
N ARG A 195 27.63 -7.59 57.08
CA ARG A 195 28.56 -8.43 57.87
C ARG A 195 29.61 -7.64 58.64
N GLN A 196 29.84 -6.36 58.32
CA GLN A 196 30.78 -5.51 59.05
C GLN A 196 30.12 -4.70 60.19
N SER A 197 28.78 -4.57 60.23
CA SER A 197 28.07 -3.79 61.26
C SER A 197 27.44 -4.61 62.39
N CYS A 198 27.74 -5.92 62.53
CA CYS A 198 27.21 -6.75 63.62
C CYS A 198 28.29 -7.42 64.50
N ALA A 199 29.54 -6.97 64.42
CA ALA A 199 30.55 -7.26 65.43
C ALA A 199 30.57 -6.16 66.50
N ASN A 200 29.42 -5.87 67.11
CA ASN A 200 29.34 -5.28 68.44
C ASN A 200 27.88 -5.26 68.91
N VAL A 201 27.69 -5.58 70.19
CA VAL A 201 26.44 -5.65 70.96
C VAL A 201 25.91 -7.08 71.11
N GLY A 202 26.17 -7.63 72.30
CA GLY A 202 25.72 -8.93 72.76
C GLY A 202 24.37 -8.89 73.50
N ALA A 203 23.99 -10.10 73.89
CA ALA A 203 23.01 -10.49 74.91
C ALA A 203 21.53 -10.18 74.65
N ALA A 204 20.74 -11.23 74.35
CA ALA A 204 19.80 -11.86 75.30
C ALA A 204 18.70 -12.67 74.57
N ALA A 205 18.39 -13.85 75.13
CA ALA A 205 17.08 -14.50 75.26
C ALA A 205 16.17 -14.63 74.00
N SER A 206 15.95 -15.81 73.41
CA SER A 206 15.17 -16.99 73.85
C SER A 206 13.92 -17.14 72.98
N ASP A 207 13.61 -18.40 72.67
CA ASP A 207 12.36 -18.93 72.08
C ASP A 207 12.24 -19.10 70.54
N MET A 208 12.24 -20.39 70.19
CA MET A 208 11.76 -21.12 69.00
C MET A 208 10.26 -20.85 68.67
N PRO A 209 9.61 -21.44 67.61
CA PRO A 209 10.07 -22.46 66.65
C PRO A 209 9.71 -22.23 65.15
N ALA A 210 10.22 -23.18 64.37
CA ALA A 210 10.08 -23.46 62.95
C ALA A 210 8.66 -23.72 62.41
N MET A 211 8.47 -23.47 61.11
CA MET A 211 7.74 -24.33 60.15
C MET A 211 8.22 -24.01 58.72
N ARG A 212 9.11 -24.85 58.17
CA ARG A 212 8.86 -25.91 57.19
C ARG A 212 8.59 -25.41 55.76
N ALA A 213 9.64 -25.59 54.95
CA ALA A 213 9.59 -25.65 53.50
C ALA A 213 8.72 -26.81 53.00
N SER A 214 8.12 -26.63 51.83
CA SER A 214 7.81 -27.74 50.92
C SER A 214 8.02 -27.28 49.49
N SER A 215 8.70 -28.14 48.77
CA SER A 215 9.32 -27.97 47.47
C SER A 215 8.59 -28.84 46.44
N ILE A 216 8.88 -28.61 45.14
CA ILE A 216 8.83 -29.59 44.03
C ILE A 216 7.40 -29.79 43.45
N ARG A 217 7.10 -29.71 42.13
CA ARG A 217 7.86 -29.99 40.91
C ARG A 217 7.21 -29.32 39.68
N ALA A 218 8.03 -29.06 38.68
CA ALA A 218 7.67 -28.68 37.32
C ALA A 218 6.89 -29.78 36.57
N LEU A 219 6.03 -29.35 35.65
CA LEU A 219 5.74 -30.07 34.41
C LEU A 219 5.65 -29.07 33.26
N SER A 220 6.58 -29.23 32.32
CA SER A 220 6.66 -28.58 31.01
C SER A 220 5.56 -29.07 30.08
N MET A 221 4.88 -28.18 29.36
CA MET A 221 4.17 -28.50 28.10
C MET A 221 3.84 -27.22 27.33
N GLY A 222 4.19 -27.19 26.05
CA GLY A 222 3.39 -26.54 25.00
C GLY A 222 3.77 -25.11 24.62
N VAL A 223 4.62 -25.00 23.58
CA VAL A 223 4.71 -23.86 22.65
C VAL A 223 3.44 -23.82 21.78
N PHE A 224 3.13 -22.64 21.22
CA PHE A 224 1.98 -22.21 20.41
C PHE A 224 0.80 -21.60 21.19
N SER A 225 0.69 -20.27 21.14
CA SER A 225 -0.44 -19.61 20.46
C SER A 225 -0.22 -18.10 20.38
N ALA A 226 -0.56 -17.56 19.20
CA ALA A 226 -0.55 -16.15 18.85
C ALA A 226 -1.14 -15.27 19.95
N LEU A 227 -0.40 -14.23 20.35
CA LEU A 227 -0.95 -13.18 21.19
C LEU A 227 -1.80 -12.28 20.29
N ALA A 228 -3.08 -12.61 20.22
CA ALA A 228 -4.13 -11.68 19.87
C ALA A 228 -3.98 -10.45 20.78
N ALA A 229 -3.54 -9.33 20.22
CA ALA A 229 -3.70 -8.03 20.85
C ALA A 229 -5.20 -7.71 20.81
N THR A 230 -5.92 -8.07 21.87
CA THR A 230 -7.22 -7.49 22.17
C THR A 230 -7.05 -6.00 22.40
N MET A 231 -7.39 -5.21 21.38
CA MET A 231 -7.58 -3.77 21.48
C MET A 231 -8.71 -3.49 22.47
N ILE A 232 -8.46 -2.60 23.43
CA ILE A 232 -9.52 -1.77 24.03
C ILE A 232 -9.45 -0.42 23.32
N SER A 233 -9.79 -0.40 22.04
CA SER A 233 -10.51 0.77 21.52
C SER A 233 -11.88 0.73 22.19
N ALA A 234 -12.41 1.86 22.63
CA ALA A 234 -13.80 1.94 23.09
C ALA A 234 -14.72 1.69 21.91
N SER A 235 -14.78 0.44 21.45
CA SER A 235 -15.71 -0.02 20.44
C SER A 235 -17.08 0.10 21.06
N ALA A 236 -17.96 0.87 20.42
CA ALA A 236 -19.38 0.65 20.64
C ALA A 236 -19.63 -0.84 20.38
N LEU A 237 -20.25 -1.54 21.34
CA LEU A 237 -20.65 -2.95 21.16
C LEU A 237 -21.30 -3.09 19.78
N ALA A 238 -20.81 -4.04 18.98
CA ALA A 238 -21.35 -4.28 17.65
C ALA A 238 -22.86 -4.47 17.76
N ALA A 239 -23.61 -3.67 17.00
CA ALA A 239 -25.05 -3.64 17.06
C ALA A 239 -25.62 -4.70 16.11
N PRO A 240 -26.43 -5.65 16.59
CA PRO A 240 -27.02 -6.67 15.74
C PRO A 240 -27.98 -6.04 14.73
N VAL A 241 -27.80 -6.35 13.45
CA VAL A 241 -28.70 -5.91 12.39
C VAL A 241 -29.90 -6.84 12.35
N THR A 242 -31.09 -6.28 12.57
CA THR A 242 -32.34 -7.03 12.64
C THR A 242 -33.42 -6.38 11.78
N GLY A 243 -34.55 -7.06 11.58
CA GLY A 243 -35.65 -6.54 10.78
C GLY A 243 -35.42 -6.71 9.28
N TRP A 244 -34.89 -7.87 8.88
CA TRP A 244 -34.61 -8.19 7.49
C TRP A 244 -35.89 -8.30 6.65
N GLN A 245 -35.81 -7.76 5.44
CA GLN A 245 -36.89 -7.74 4.47
C GLN A 245 -36.33 -8.15 3.11
N VAL A 246 -37.10 -8.93 2.36
CA VAL A 246 -36.80 -9.25 0.96
C VAL A 246 -37.03 -7.99 0.13
N ASP A 247 -36.20 -7.77 -0.89
CA ASP A 247 -36.35 -6.66 -1.81
C ASP A 247 -37.64 -6.84 -2.65
N PRO A 248 -38.69 -6.03 -2.41
CA PRO A 248 -39.95 -6.17 -3.14
C PRO A 248 -39.85 -5.69 -4.60
N ILE A 249 -38.78 -4.98 -4.97
CA ILE A 249 -38.56 -4.46 -6.32
C ILE A 249 -37.99 -5.56 -7.22
N LEU A 250 -37.03 -6.33 -6.70
CA LEU A 250 -36.46 -7.49 -7.40
C LEU A 250 -37.46 -8.66 -7.46
N GLU A 251 -38.29 -8.81 -6.43
CA GLU A 251 -39.13 -9.99 -6.23
C GLU A 251 -40.63 -9.64 -5.98
N PRO A 252 -41.31 -8.90 -6.89
CA PRO A 252 -42.64 -8.33 -6.62
C PRO A 252 -43.78 -9.35 -6.55
N THR A 253 -43.58 -10.56 -7.08
CA THR A 253 -44.63 -11.58 -7.23
C THR A 253 -44.41 -12.84 -6.40
N ASN A 254 -43.16 -13.18 -6.11
CA ASN A 254 -42.79 -14.37 -5.34
C ASN A 254 -41.50 -14.10 -4.56
N PRO A 255 -41.57 -13.38 -3.44
CA PRO A 255 -40.39 -13.08 -2.64
C PRO A 255 -39.81 -14.37 -2.04
N ALA A 256 -38.49 -14.50 -2.08
CA ALA A 256 -37.75 -15.57 -1.43
C ALA A 256 -38.13 -15.64 0.05
N PRO A 257 -38.34 -16.84 0.61
CA PRO A 257 -38.71 -16.96 2.01
C PRO A 257 -37.57 -16.46 2.90
N ILE A 258 -37.91 -15.69 3.94
CA ILE A 258 -36.95 -15.25 4.95
C ILE A 258 -37.31 -15.79 6.34
N ALA A 259 -36.39 -16.57 6.93
CA ALA A 259 -36.47 -17.03 8.31
C ALA A 259 -35.55 -16.19 9.20
N GLY A 260 -35.86 -16.07 10.49
CA GLY A 260 -35.00 -15.35 11.44
C GLY A 260 -34.89 -13.84 11.18
N ALA A 261 -35.82 -13.24 10.43
CA ALA A 261 -35.77 -11.83 10.02
C ALA A 261 -35.60 -10.82 11.17
N ALA A 262 -36.10 -11.15 12.37
CA ALA A 262 -35.96 -10.31 13.57
C ALA A 262 -34.62 -10.51 14.32
N THR A 263 -33.66 -11.23 13.74
CA THR A 263 -32.37 -11.56 14.35
C THR A 263 -31.21 -11.11 13.48
N ALA A 264 -29.99 -11.08 14.04
CA ALA A 264 -28.75 -10.89 13.29
C ALA A 264 -28.34 -12.12 12.47
N SER A 265 -29.14 -13.19 12.47
CA SER A 265 -28.84 -14.44 11.77
C SER A 265 -30.02 -14.87 10.88
N PRO A 266 -30.42 -14.05 9.90
CA PRO A 266 -31.51 -14.41 9.00
C PRO A 266 -31.10 -15.54 8.05
N THR A 267 -32.10 -16.17 7.44
CA THR A 267 -31.90 -17.14 6.36
C THR A 267 -32.78 -16.76 5.18
N LEU A 268 -32.17 -16.53 4.01
CA LEU A 268 -32.86 -16.27 2.75
C LEU A 268 -32.94 -17.57 1.96
N GLY A 269 -34.13 -17.93 1.49
CA GLY A 269 -34.40 -19.25 0.91
C GLY A 269 -34.76 -20.31 1.96
N ASP A 270 -35.54 -21.30 1.54
CA ASP A 270 -36.03 -22.39 2.39
C ASP A 270 -35.27 -23.71 2.14
N GLY A 271 -34.23 -23.69 1.30
CA GLY A 271 -33.44 -24.86 0.93
C GLY A 271 -34.09 -25.68 -0.19
N SER A 272 -35.22 -25.24 -0.76
CA SER A 272 -35.71 -25.79 -2.02
C SER A 272 -34.89 -25.25 -3.20
N PRO A 273 -34.83 -26.00 -4.32
CA PRO A 273 -34.02 -25.63 -5.47
C PRO A 273 -34.21 -24.18 -5.92
N GLN A 274 -33.12 -23.40 -5.91
CA GLN A 274 -33.07 -22.00 -6.35
C GLN A 274 -34.01 -21.05 -5.58
N SER A 275 -34.41 -21.40 -4.36
CA SER A 275 -35.35 -20.56 -3.59
C SER A 275 -34.76 -19.24 -3.09
N ALA A 276 -33.44 -19.09 -3.17
CA ALA A 276 -32.73 -17.84 -2.94
C ALA A 276 -31.92 -17.40 -4.18
N ALA A 277 -32.31 -17.82 -5.37
CA ALA A 277 -31.64 -17.45 -6.61
C ALA A 277 -32.13 -16.10 -7.12
N ASN A 278 -31.20 -15.22 -7.49
CA ASN A 278 -31.51 -13.86 -7.95
C ASN A 278 -32.38 -13.10 -6.94
N SER A 279 -32.05 -13.26 -5.67
CA SER A 279 -32.81 -12.70 -4.56
C SER A 279 -31.99 -11.66 -3.82
N ALA A 280 -32.69 -10.72 -3.17
CA ALA A 280 -32.05 -9.71 -2.35
C ALA A 280 -32.80 -9.50 -1.05
N MET A 281 -32.05 -9.21 0.01
CA MET A 281 -32.60 -8.82 1.30
C MET A 281 -31.86 -7.62 1.86
N PHE A 282 -32.54 -6.84 2.69
CA PHE A 282 -31.96 -5.69 3.36
C PHE A 282 -32.50 -5.55 4.77
N ALA A 283 -31.78 -4.80 5.59
CA ALA A 283 -32.23 -4.40 6.92
C ALA A 283 -31.73 -2.99 7.22
N SER A 284 -32.54 -2.23 7.94
CA SER A 284 -32.15 -0.92 8.45
C SER A 284 -31.55 -1.04 9.84
N PHE A 285 -30.65 -0.13 10.16
CA PHE A 285 -30.08 0.06 11.49
C PHE A 285 -30.13 1.55 11.86
N PRO A 286 -29.99 1.91 13.15
CA PRO A 286 -29.93 3.31 13.56
C PRO A 286 -28.88 4.06 12.75
N ALA A 287 -29.24 5.22 12.19
CA ALA A 287 -28.36 5.95 11.29
C ALA A 287 -27.01 6.28 11.96
N ILE A 288 -25.92 5.92 11.28
CA ILE A 288 -24.55 6.15 11.72
C ILE A 288 -23.93 7.22 10.82
N THR A 289 -23.62 8.36 11.42
CA THR A 289 -22.78 9.40 10.81
C THR A 289 -21.32 9.13 11.18
N LEU A 290 -20.44 9.24 10.20
CA LEU A 290 -18.99 9.22 10.40
C LEU A 290 -18.45 10.66 10.42
N ALA A 291 -17.83 11.04 11.52
CA ALA A 291 -16.87 12.13 11.58
C ALA A 291 -15.58 11.71 10.87
N ASP A 292 -14.72 12.69 10.60
CA ASP A 292 -13.35 12.41 10.19
C ASP A 292 -12.66 11.60 11.30
N GLY A 293 -11.94 10.53 10.95
CA GLY A 293 -11.37 9.63 11.97
C GLY A 293 -12.18 8.36 12.23
N GLU A 294 -13.45 8.31 11.82
CA GLU A 294 -14.35 7.22 12.20
C GLU A 294 -14.60 6.23 11.05
N GLN A 295 -14.87 4.99 11.43
CA GLN A 295 -15.28 3.93 10.52
C GLN A 295 -16.57 3.25 10.97
N ILE A 296 -17.28 2.70 9.98
CA ILE A 296 -18.35 1.73 10.17
C ILE A 296 -17.91 0.38 9.59
N THR A 297 -18.14 -0.67 10.35
CA THR A 297 -17.79 -2.05 9.97
C THR A 297 -19.06 -2.89 9.98
N LEU A 298 -19.37 -3.50 8.84
CA LEU A 298 -20.33 -4.61 8.73
C LEU A 298 -19.54 -5.91 8.83
N THR A 299 -19.94 -6.78 9.76
CA THR A 299 -19.33 -8.10 9.96
C THR A 299 -20.39 -9.19 10.00
N GLY A 300 -19.96 -10.43 9.84
CA GLY A 300 -20.77 -11.62 10.05
C GLY A 300 -20.35 -12.74 9.12
N SER A 301 -21.19 -13.74 8.97
CA SER A 301 -20.93 -14.84 8.05
C SER A 301 -22.18 -15.25 7.28
N VAL A 302 -21.98 -15.91 6.15
CA VAL A 302 -23.04 -16.55 5.36
C VAL A 302 -22.63 -17.99 5.07
N THR A 303 -23.59 -18.90 5.20
CA THR A 303 -23.47 -20.27 4.71
C THR A 303 -24.29 -20.40 3.43
N LEU A 304 -23.61 -20.70 2.34
CA LEU A 304 -24.20 -20.93 1.02
C LEU A 304 -24.59 -22.42 0.89
N VAL A 305 -25.79 -22.68 0.39
CA VAL A 305 -26.33 -24.03 0.18
C VAL A 305 -26.99 -24.11 -1.19
N GLY A 306 -26.69 -25.18 -1.93
CA GLY A 306 -27.31 -25.48 -3.22
C GLY A 306 -26.82 -24.59 -4.37
N THR A 307 -25.61 -24.03 -4.26
CA THR A 307 -25.04 -23.17 -5.29
C THR A 307 -24.63 -23.95 -6.55
N THR A 308 -24.62 -23.28 -7.70
CA THR A 308 -24.07 -23.85 -8.94
C THR A 308 -22.93 -22.98 -9.51
N PRO A 309 -21.88 -23.54 -10.13
CA PRO A 309 -20.67 -22.79 -10.50
C PRO A 309 -20.78 -21.80 -11.70
N SER A 310 -21.96 -21.53 -12.27
CA SER A 310 -22.05 -20.76 -13.52
C SER A 310 -22.35 -19.27 -13.33
N ALA A 311 -21.36 -18.38 -13.51
CA ALA A 311 -21.45 -16.90 -13.69
C ALA A 311 -22.03 -16.03 -12.53
N ASN A 312 -21.56 -16.22 -11.28
CA ASN A 312 -22.34 -15.78 -10.12
C ASN A 312 -21.66 -14.79 -9.20
N ASN A 313 -22.46 -13.85 -8.70
CA ASN A 313 -22.03 -12.78 -7.82
C ASN A 313 -22.87 -12.69 -6.54
N LEU A 314 -22.22 -12.91 -5.41
CA LEU A 314 -22.77 -12.52 -4.11
C LEU A 314 -22.38 -11.07 -3.85
N ARG A 315 -23.35 -10.19 -3.64
CA ARG A 315 -23.10 -8.79 -3.33
C ARG A 315 -23.52 -8.47 -1.91
N TRP A 316 -22.77 -7.60 -1.26
CA TRP A 316 -23.14 -6.99 0.01
C TRP A 316 -22.77 -5.51 0.00
N GLY A 317 -23.45 -4.71 0.83
CA GLY A 317 -23.21 -3.29 0.84
C GLY A 317 -23.73 -2.56 2.07
N MET A 318 -23.31 -1.30 2.20
CA MET A 318 -23.80 -0.35 3.19
C MET A 318 -24.28 0.92 2.47
N PHE A 319 -25.44 1.43 2.88
CA PHE A 319 -26.13 2.49 2.15
C PHE A 319 -26.77 3.53 3.06
N LYS A 320 -27.03 4.69 2.45
CA LYS A 320 -28.00 5.70 2.84
C LYS A 320 -29.20 5.61 1.92
N ASP A 321 -30.40 5.78 2.45
CA ASP A 321 -31.58 6.10 1.63
C ASP A 321 -31.75 7.60 1.46
N ASP A 322 -31.44 8.11 0.28
CA ASP A 322 -31.52 9.55 -0.01
C ASP A 322 -32.95 9.97 -0.40
N GLY A 323 -33.89 9.04 -0.62
CA GLY A 323 -35.25 9.36 -1.04
C GLY A 323 -35.40 10.04 -2.41
N VAL A 324 -34.32 10.16 -3.20
CA VAL A 324 -34.32 10.84 -4.52
C VAL A 324 -34.03 9.83 -5.66
N ALA A 325 -35.07 9.35 -6.36
CA ALA A 325 -35.11 8.96 -7.79
C ALA A 325 -36.47 8.31 -8.17
N PRO A 326 -36.96 8.38 -9.44
CA PRO A 326 -38.34 8.05 -9.80
C PRO A 326 -38.75 6.57 -9.72
N ASP A 327 -37.80 5.62 -9.81
CA ASP A 327 -38.16 4.21 -10.00
C ASP A 327 -37.55 3.19 -9.00
N THR A 328 -36.63 3.59 -8.11
CA THR A 328 -35.71 2.59 -7.48
C THR A 328 -35.18 2.96 -6.08
N GLY A 329 -36.02 3.62 -5.28
CA GLY A 329 -35.85 3.85 -3.84
C GLY A 329 -34.58 4.59 -3.36
N GLY A 330 -33.83 5.27 -4.24
CA GLY A 330 -32.92 6.35 -3.83
C GLY A 330 -31.71 5.98 -2.97
N TRP A 331 -31.25 4.72 -2.95
CA TRP A 331 -30.09 4.36 -2.11
C TRP A 331 -28.76 4.80 -2.72
N ARG A 332 -27.95 5.49 -1.92
CA ARG A 332 -26.56 5.86 -2.19
C ARG A 332 -25.64 5.07 -1.28
N GLY A 333 -24.50 4.63 -1.78
CA GLY A 333 -23.50 3.97 -0.95
C GLY A 333 -22.59 3.07 -1.77
N TYR A 334 -22.23 1.94 -1.18
CA TYR A 334 -21.14 1.12 -1.66
C TYR A 334 -21.52 -0.36 -1.73
N ILE A 335 -20.91 -1.06 -2.68
CA ILE A 335 -21.18 -2.47 -2.94
C ILE A 335 -19.83 -3.18 -3.09
N ALA A 336 -19.67 -4.29 -2.39
CA ALA A 336 -18.66 -5.29 -2.67
C ALA A 336 -19.33 -6.51 -3.32
N GLU A 337 -18.60 -7.19 -4.19
CA GLU A 337 -19.10 -8.29 -5.02
C GLU A 337 -18.11 -9.46 -5.01
N ALA A 338 -18.45 -10.60 -4.42
CA ALA A 338 -17.67 -11.81 -4.63
C ALA A 338 -18.03 -12.41 -6.00
N SER A 339 -17.04 -12.75 -6.82
CA SER A 339 -17.24 -13.22 -8.20
C SER A 339 -16.71 -14.64 -8.41
N ASN A 340 -17.50 -15.46 -9.13
CA ASN A 340 -17.08 -16.79 -9.58
C ASN A 340 -16.39 -16.80 -10.97
N GLY A 341 -16.15 -15.63 -11.59
CA GLY A 341 -15.48 -15.53 -12.90
C GLY A 341 -13.95 -15.55 -12.82
N GLY A 342 -13.28 -15.62 -13.98
CA GLY A 342 -11.81 -15.51 -14.09
C GLY A 342 -11.22 -14.14 -13.70
N SER A 343 -12.07 -13.19 -13.28
CA SER A 343 -11.68 -11.92 -12.68
C SER A 343 -12.28 -11.83 -11.29
N GLY A 344 -11.51 -11.26 -10.36
CA GLY A 344 -11.96 -10.98 -9.00
C GLY A 344 -13.21 -10.13 -8.92
N GLY A 345 -13.79 -10.10 -7.73
CA GLY A 345 -14.86 -9.19 -7.36
C GLY A 345 -14.59 -7.72 -7.64
N ASN A 346 -15.63 -6.87 -7.61
CA ASN A 346 -15.47 -5.41 -7.74
C ASN A 346 -15.99 -4.66 -6.51
N MET A 347 -15.27 -3.60 -6.11
CA MET A 347 -15.75 -2.58 -5.19
C MET A 347 -16.38 -1.47 -6.03
N LEU A 348 -17.65 -1.18 -5.77
CA LEU A 348 -18.48 -0.32 -6.60
C LEU A 348 -19.11 0.80 -5.76
N VAL A 349 -19.32 1.94 -6.40
CA VAL A 349 -20.10 3.05 -5.83
C VAL A 349 -21.47 3.19 -6.51
N ARG A 350 -22.47 3.61 -5.72
CA ARG A 350 -23.83 3.88 -6.15
C ARG A 350 -24.23 5.32 -5.79
N ASN A 351 -24.56 6.14 -6.79
CA ASN A 351 -25.11 7.48 -6.62
C ASN A 351 -26.35 7.68 -7.52
N PRO A 352 -27.58 7.62 -6.97
CA PRO A 352 -28.82 7.71 -7.76
C PRO A 352 -29.09 9.12 -8.33
N ALA A 353 -28.39 10.15 -7.85
CA ALA A 353 -28.53 11.53 -8.32
C ALA A 353 -27.47 11.95 -9.35
N GLY A 354 -26.49 11.08 -9.64
CA GLY A 354 -25.42 11.37 -10.61
C GLY A 354 -25.82 11.10 -12.06
N THR A 355 -25.14 11.73 -13.00
CA THR A 355 -25.30 11.48 -14.46
C THR A 355 -24.75 10.13 -14.92
N ASP A 356 -24.07 9.40 -14.03
CA ASP A 356 -23.18 8.29 -14.36
C ASP A 356 -23.77 6.90 -14.06
N PHE A 357 -25.11 6.76 -13.95
CA PHE A 357 -25.71 5.57 -13.31
C PHE A 357 -26.75 4.80 -14.15
N ALA A 358 -26.78 3.45 -13.97
CA ALA A 358 -28.00 2.60 -13.81
C ALA A 358 -27.80 1.03 -13.55
N THR A 359 -28.77 0.27 -12.99
CA THR A 359 -28.92 -1.25 -12.79
C THR A 359 -27.88 -2.13 -12.06
N GLN A 360 -28.13 -3.39 -11.65
CA GLN A 360 -29.36 -4.24 -11.49
C GLN A 360 -29.46 -4.68 -10.01
N THR A 361 -29.86 -3.74 -9.15
CA THR A 361 -30.09 -3.85 -7.69
C THR A 361 -28.83 -3.85 -6.80
N PHE A 362 -28.85 -3.18 -5.64
CA PHE A 362 -29.81 -3.36 -4.53
C PHE A 362 -31.22 -2.74 -4.57
N MET A 363 -31.65 -1.92 -5.55
CA MET A 363 -33.10 -1.62 -5.74
C MET A 363 -33.54 -1.16 -7.17
N SER A 364 -32.81 -1.45 -8.27
CA SER A 364 -33.18 -1.02 -9.65
C SER A 364 -33.23 -2.11 -10.72
N THR A 365 -34.30 -2.11 -11.55
CA THR A 365 -34.48 -2.96 -12.74
C THR A 365 -34.31 -2.23 -14.10
N THR A 366 -33.90 -0.94 -14.14
CA THR A 366 -33.80 -0.14 -15.40
C THR A 366 -32.48 0.66 -15.55
N GLY A 367 -31.76 0.49 -16.69
CA GLY A 367 -30.55 1.23 -17.21
C GLY A 367 -29.15 0.78 -16.71
N GLY A 368 -27.96 1.03 -17.27
CA GLY A 368 -26.65 0.47 -16.82
C GLY A 368 -25.60 1.38 -16.09
N ARG A 369 -24.72 0.73 -15.28
CA ARG A 369 -23.44 1.08 -14.57
C ARG A 369 -23.44 1.61 -13.11
N SER A 370 -22.70 0.91 -12.23
CA SER A 370 -21.94 1.46 -11.09
C SER A 370 -20.52 1.80 -11.54
N ALA A 371 -19.87 2.82 -10.95
CA ALA A 371 -18.44 3.05 -11.19
C ALA A 371 -17.62 2.08 -10.35
N ALA A 372 -16.74 1.31 -11.01
CA ALA A 372 -15.76 0.49 -10.32
C ALA A 372 -14.72 1.39 -9.67
N LEU A 373 -14.54 1.20 -8.36
CA LEU A 373 -13.50 1.88 -7.59
C LEU A 373 -12.23 1.02 -7.50
N ALA A 374 -12.39 -0.31 -7.37
CA ALA A 374 -11.28 -1.26 -7.32
C ALA A 374 -11.74 -2.67 -7.69
N ALA A 375 -10.79 -3.52 -8.09
CA ALA A 375 -10.98 -4.97 -8.22
C ALA A 375 -10.44 -5.70 -6.97
N ALA A 376 -11.00 -6.87 -6.65
CA ALA A 376 -10.54 -7.73 -5.58
C ALA A 376 -9.27 -8.48 -5.99
N VAL A 377 -8.40 -8.75 -5.02
CA VAL A 377 -7.42 -9.83 -5.11
C VAL A 377 -8.16 -11.13 -4.83
N LYS A 378 -8.14 -12.06 -5.80
CA LYS A 378 -8.92 -13.29 -5.79
C LYS A 378 -8.01 -14.53 -5.68
N SER A 379 -8.41 -15.53 -4.92
CA SER A 379 -7.85 -16.90 -4.96
C SER A 379 -8.35 -17.68 -6.18
N ASP A 380 -7.58 -18.62 -6.72
CA ASP A 380 -7.99 -19.49 -7.86
C ASP A 380 -9.21 -20.39 -7.60
N ALA A 381 -9.74 -20.43 -6.37
CA ALA A 381 -10.91 -21.22 -6.01
C ALA A 381 -12.23 -20.65 -6.55
N ASP A 382 -13.19 -21.56 -6.77
CA ASP A 382 -14.58 -21.24 -7.10
C ASP A 382 -15.40 -20.93 -5.82
N LEU A 383 -16.43 -20.09 -5.98
CA LEU A 383 -17.45 -19.81 -4.98
C LEU A 383 -18.47 -20.96 -4.94
N LEU A 384 -18.46 -21.74 -3.86
CA LEU A 384 -19.23 -22.98 -3.70
C LEU A 384 -20.04 -23.00 -2.40
N ASP A 385 -20.72 -24.11 -2.12
CA ASP A 385 -21.35 -24.35 -0.82
C ASP A 385 -20.33 -24.33 0.31
N GLY A 386 -20.66 -23.63 1.39
CA GLY A 386 -19.74 -23.46 2.51
C GLY A 386 -20.05 -22.21 3.34
N THR A 387 -19.33 -22.05 4.44
CA THR A 387 -19.42 -20.88 5.30
C THR A 387 -18.32 -19.88 4.98
N TYR A 388 -18.72 -18.63 4.85
CA TYR A 388 -17.88 -17.51 4.46
C TYR A 388 -18.01 -16.38 5.47
N GLN A 389 -16.90 -15.82 5.91
CA GLN A 389 -16.84 -14.58 6.67
C GLN A 389 -17.00 -13.41 5.71
N ILE A 390 -17.86 -12.47 6.10
CA ILE A 390 -18.15 -11.25 5.35
C ILE A 390 -17.62 -10.07 6.17
N THR A 391 -16.93 -9.16 5.49
CA THR A 391 -16.60 -7.86 6.06
C THR A 391 -16.79 -6.76 5.03
N MET A 392 -17.28 -5.61 5.49
CA MET A 392 -17.22 -4.35 4.76
C MET A 392 -16.87 -3.22 5.71
N VAL A 393 -15.90 -2.40 5.33
CA VAL A 393 -15.49 -1.22 6.09
C VAL A 393 -15.66 0.00 5.20
N ALA A 394 -16.25 1.05 5.76
CA ALA A 394 -16.18 2.39 5.21
C ALA A 394 -15.57 3.33 6.27
N ALA A 395 -14.43 3.91 5.95
CA ALA A 395 -13.65 4.78 6.83
C ALA A 395 -13.56 6.19 6.24
N ARG A 396 -13.87 7.20 7.05
CA ARG A 396 -13.88 8.60 6.63
C ARG A 396 -12.51 9.23 6.85
N PHE A 397 -11.96 9.84 5.80
CA PHE A 397 -10.71 10.61 5.82
C PHE A 397 -10.95 11.95 5.10
N GLY A 398 -11.21 13.01 5.87
CA GLY A 398 -11.56 14.34 5.38
C GLY A 398 -12.79 14.33 4.47
N ASN A 399 -12.59 14.66 3.20
CA ASN A 399 -13.62 14.64 2.15
C ASN A 399 -13.65 13.34 1.34
N GLU A 400 -12.86 12.34 1.73
CA GLU A 400 -12.75 11.06 1.04
C GLU A 400 -13.32 9.92 1.92
N MET A 401 -13.79 8.86 1.27
CA MET A 401 -14.21 7.61 1.92
C MET A 401 -13.29 6.49 1.44
N GLU A 402 -12.60 5.84 2.35
CA GLU A 402 -11.87 4.60 2.06
C GLU A 402 -12.77 3.39 2.31
N LEU A 403 -12.75 2.44 1.39
CA LEU A 403 -13.55 1.23 1.44
C LEU A 403 -12.64 0.00 1.43
N ARG A 404 -13.01 -0.96 2.26
CA ARG A 404 -12.40 -2.30 2.26
C ARG A 404 -13.50 -3.34 2.38
N GLY A 405 -13.22 -4.53 1.87
CA GLY A 405 -14.14 -5.65 1.97
C GLY A 405 -13.38 -6.96 1.92
N SER A 406 -13.99 -8.00 2.47
CA SER A 406 -13.46 -9.35 2.33
C SER A 406 -14.59 -10.36 2.32
N PHE A 407 -14.40 -11.41 1.52
CA PHE A 407 -15.23 -12.59 1.49
C PHE A 407 -14.33 -13.82 1.52
N ILE A 408 -14.23 -14.44 2.70
CA ILE A 408 -13.22 -15.48 2.97
C ILE A 408 -13.90 -16.69 3.58
N GLY A 409 -13.72 -17.86 2.97
CA GLY A 409 -14.23 -19.11 3.51
C GLY A 409 -14.44 -20.18 2.45
N GLY A 410 -15.35 -21.11 2.73
CA GLY A 410 -15.45 -22.34 1.95
C GLY A 410 -14.19 -23.19 2.09
N THR A 411 -13.81 -23.90 1.03
CA THR A 411 -12.61 -24.76 1.05
C THR A 411 -11.30 -23.98 0.86
N ASP A 412 -11.29 -22.88 0.08
CA ASP A 412 -10.13 -21.96 -0.04
C ASP A 412 -10.46 -20.64 -0.78
N PHE A 413 -11.71 -20.18 -0.77
CA PHE A 413 -12.11 -19.00 -1.54
C PHE A 413 -11.83 -17.71 -0.77
N LYS A 414 -11.19 -16.75 -1.44
CA LYS A 414 -10.81 -15.44 -0.91
C LYS A 414 -11.00 -14.40 -1.99
N ASP A 415 -11.89 -13.44 -1.73
CA ASP A 415 -11.92 -12.15 -2.40
C ASP A 415 -11.59 -11.07 -1.36
N VAL A 416 -10.46 -10.37 -1.53
CA VAL A 416 -10.00 -9.32 -0.61
C VAL A 416 -9.78 -8.02 -1.37
N TYR A 417 -10.45 -6.96 -0.93
CA TYR A 417 -10.25 -5.60 -1.44
C TYR A 417 -9.27 -4.87 -0.53
N ARG A 418 -8.03 -4.68 -0.98
CA ARG A 418 -6.97 -4.05 -0.18
C ARG A 418 -7.35 -2.60 0.22
N SER A 419 -7.74 -1.76 -0.73
CA SER A 419 -8.32 -0.42 -0.48
C SER A 419 -8.93 0.19 -1.74
N ALA A 420 -10.06 0.89 -1.62
CA ALA A 420 -10.66 1.70 -2.68
C ALA A 420 -11.08 3.07 -2.14
N THR A 421 -10.78 4.15 -2.86
CA THR A 421 -11.09 5.52 -2.40
C THR A 421 -12.17 6.16 -3.26
N ASP A 422 -13.20 6.70 -2.61
CA ASP A 422 -14.13 7.65 -3.21
C ASP A 422 -13.75 9.06 -2.74
N ALA A 423 -13.46 9.95 -3.69
CA ALA A 423 -13.08 11.34 -3.42
C ALA A 423 -14.06 12.36 -4.06
N ASP A 424 -15.22 11.90 -4.56
CA ASP A 424 -16.18 12.76 -5.23
C ASP A 424 -17.11 13.44 -4.22
N PRO A 425 -17.01 14.76 -4.03
CA PRO A 425 -17.83 15.48 -3.04
C PRO A 425 -19.33 15.43 -3.36
N ALA A 426 -19.72 15.17 -4.61
CA ALA A 426 -21.12 14.99 -4.98
C ALA A 426 -21.67 13.64 -4.49
N ARG A 427 -20.80 12.64 -4.29
CA ARG A 427 -21.14 11.31 -3.77
C ARG A 427 -21.06 11.25 -2.25
N ILE A 428 -20.08 11.90 -1.63
CA ILE A 428 -19.83 11.81 -0.19
C ILE A 428 -19.84 13.17 0.51
N PRO A 429 -21.00 13.86 0.55
CA PRO A 429 -21.12 15.15 1.21
C PRO A 429 -20.77 15.06 2.70
N ALA A 430 -20.40 16.20 3.29
CA ALA A 430 -20.17 16.30 4.73
C ALA A 430 -21.42 15.82 5.51
N GLY A 431 -21.20 14.93 6.48
CA GLY A 431 -22.29 14.34 7.27
C GLY A 431 -23.05 13.21 6.58
N PHE A 432 -22.48 12.58 5.54
CA PHE A 432 -23.03 11.35 4.96
C PHE A 432 -23.24 10.27 6.04
N GLN A 433 -24.37 9.57 5.98
CA GLN A 433 -24.77 8.58 6.99
C GLN A 433 -25.00 7.21 6.35
N PHE A 434 -24.81 6.16 7.11
CA PHE A 434 -25.27 4.82 6.75
C PHE A 434 -26.47 4.45 7.62
N ASP A 435 -27.53 3.93 7.01
CA ASP A 435 -28.76 3.53 7.73
C ASP A 435 -29.28 2.15 7.37
N ARG A 436 -28.60 1.44 6.45
CA ARG A 436 -28.97 0.09 6.04
C ARG A 436 -27.83 -0.69 5.41
N THR A 437 -28.02 -1.99 5.38
CA THR A 437 -27.20 -2.94 4.64
C THR A 437 -28.08 -3.86 3.81
N GLY A 438 -27.52 -4.43 2.75
CA GLY A 438 -28.22 -5.39 1.90
C GLY A 438 -27.29 -6.48 1.38
N PHE A 439 -27.91 -7.62 1.07
CA PHE A 439 -27.29 -8.80 0.47
C PHE A 439 -28.06 -9.23 -0.77
N LEU A 440 -27.33 -9.68 -1.78
CA LEU A 440 -27.92 -10.12 -3.04
C LEU A 440 -27.20 -11.36 -3.56
N SER A 441 -27.97 -12.35 -3.97
CA SER A 441 -27.52 -13.58 -4.62
C SER A 441 -27.78 -13.50 -6.13
N GLY A 442 -26.87 -12.88 -6.87
CA GLY A 442 -27.04 -12.54 -8.30
C GLY A 442 -26.35 -13.47 -9.28
N GLY A 443 -26.52 -13.17 -10.57
CA GLY A 443 -25.71 -13.72 -11.66
C GLY A 443 -26.00 -15.17 -12.05
N GLY A 444 -26.82 -15.87 -11.26
CA GLY A 444 -27.07 -17.31 -11.40
C GLY A 444 -26.54 -18.14 -10.23
N LEU A 445 -26.24 -17.52 -9.07
CA LEU A 445 -25.69 -18.21 -7.87
C LEU A 445 -26.48 -19.48 -7.58
N ASN A 446 -27.77 -19.46 -7.95
CA ASN A 446 -28.71 -20.56 -7.92
C ASN A 446 -28.84 -21.15 -6.52
N ALA A 447 -28.46 -20.38 -5.50
CA ALA A 447 -28.49 -20.80 -4.13
C ALA A 447 -29.91 -21.23 -3.75
N ASP A 448 -29.99 -22.41 -3.14
CA ASP A 448 -31.19 -22.89 -2.50
C ASP A 448 -31.41 -22.11 -1.20
N GLN A 449 -30.31 -21.72 -0.52
CA GLN A 449 -30.37 -21.00 0.74
C GLN A 449 -29.07 -20.23 1.05
N LEU A 450 -29.22 -19.07 1.68
CA LEU A 450 -28.16 -18.29 2.30
C LEU A 450 -28.49 -18.13 3.79
N ALA A 451 -27.75 -18.82 4.67
CA ALA A 451 -27.92 -18.75 6.11
C ALA A 451 -26.87 -17.83 6.74
N PHE A 452 -27.29 -16.66 7.20
CA PHE A 452 -26.40 -15.67 7.78
C PHE A 452 -26.25 -15.87 9.29
N SER A 453 -25.09 -15.48 9.84
CA SER A 453 -24.85 -15.51 11.28
C SER A 453 -24.09 -14.26 11.75
N ASN A 454 -24.60 -13.66 12.82
CA ASN A 454 -24.04 -12.48 13.50
C ASN A 454 -23.75 -11.32 12.54
N ILE A 455 -24.74 -10.96 11.73
CA ILE A 455 -24.68 -9.74 10.93
C ILE A 455 -24.79 -8.54 11.86
N ASP A 456 -23.63 -7.95 12.14
CA ASP A 456 -23.48 -6.87 13.08
C ASP A 456 -22.85 -5.66 12.40
N VAL A 457 -23.26 -4.48 12.85
CA VAL A 457 -22.66 -3.21 12.44
C VAL A 457 -22.06 -2.53 13.67
N SER A 458 -20.78 -2.18 13.59
CA SER A 458 -20.08 -1.43 14.64
C SER A 458 -19.53 -0.12 14.10
N LYS A 459 -19.57 0.90 14.95
CA LYS A 459 -18.85 2.16 14.74
C LYS A 459 -17.61 2.17 15.65
N SER A 460 -16.47 2.55 15.11
CA SER A 460 -15.23 2.72 15.87
C SER A 460 -14.40 3.85 15.28
N ASP A 461 -13.43 4.32 16.05
CA ASP A 461 -12.34 5.12 15.49
C ASP A 461 -11.46 4.24 14.60
N VAL A 462 -10.86 4.84 13.57
CA VAL A 462 -9.85 4.21 12.74
C VAL A 462 -8.54 4.24 13.52
N SER A 463 -8.00 3.07 13.85
CA SER A 463 -6.65 2.98 14.39
C SER A 463 -5.65 3.03 13.23
N SER A 464 -4.98 4.18 13.06
CA SER A 464 -4.02 4.36 11.97
C SER A 464 -2.94 5.40 12.30
N LEU A 465 -1.87 5.40 11.50
CA LEU A 465 -0.86 6.45 11.53
C LEU A 465 -1.42 7.76 10.94
N THR A 466 -0.93 8.89 11.43
CA THR A 466 -1.25 10.23 10.92
C THR A 466 -0.03 10.86 10.26
N LEU A 467 -0.18 11.37 9.05
CA LEU A 467 0.75 12.29 8.41
C LEU A 467 0.38 13.72 8.80
N ARG A 468 1.12 14.32 9.71
CA ARG A 468 0.95 15.70 10.15
C ARG A 468 1.74 16.64 9.26
N VAL A 469 1.10 17.69 8.76
CA VAL A 469 1.65 18.69 7.83
C VAL A 469 1.54 20.07 8.44
N THR A 470 2.67 20.73 8.65
CA THR A 470 2.70 22.09 9.20
C THR A 470 2.57 23.12 8.07
N THR A 471 1.56 23.97 8.13
CA THR A 471 1.17 24.86 7.01
C THR A 471 1.57 26.32 7.19
N SER A 472 2.00 26.72 8.39
CA SER A 472 2.35 28.09 8.72
C SER A 472 3.43 28.16 9.80
N GLY A 473 3.99 29.36 10.01
CA GLY A 473 5.07 29.57 10.97
C GLY A 473 6.45 29.15 10.44
N PRO A 474 7.49 29.19 11.29
CA PRO A 474 8.86 28.85 10.87
C PRO A 474 9.00 27.41 10.37
N GLN A 475 8.23 26.47 10.90
CA GLN A 475 8.23 25.06 10.49
C GLN A 475 7.28 24.75 9.32
N ALA A 476 6.80 25.76 8.58
CA ALA A 476 5.89 25.54 7.46
C ALA A 476 6.55 24.67 6.37
N GLY A 477 5.79 23.70 5.85
CA GLY A 477 6.25 22.69 4.91
C GLY A 477 6.66 21.36 5.57
N LYS A 478 6.85 21.34 6.91
CA LYS A 478 7.25 20.14 7.65
C LYS A 478 6.18 19.03 7.58
N MET A 479 6.63 17.80 7.34
CA MET A 479 5.81 16.58 7.32
C MET A 479 6.31 15.55 8.34
N GLU A 480 5.41 14.93 9.09
CA GLU A 480 5.72 13.93 10.12
C GLU A 480 4.74 12.76 10.08
N ILE A 481 5.22 11.52 10.14
CA ILE A 481 4.39 10.34 10.42
C ILE A 481 4.31 10.17 11.94
N VAL A 482 3.10 10.18 12.50
CA VAL A 482 2.82 10.19 13.94
C VAL A 482 1.94 9.00 14.30
N ASN A 483 2.32 8.28 15.36
CA ASN A 483 1.43 7.33 16.02
C ASN A 483 0.67 8.01 17.17
N ASN A 484 -0.56 8.44 16.90
CA ASN A 484 -1.44 9.09 17.87
C ASN A 484 -2.20 8.09 18.78
N GLU A 485 -2.02 6.78 18.59
CA GLU A 485 -2.78 5.77 19.32
C GLU A 485 -2.29 5.56 20.75
N VAL A 486 -3.22 5.45 21.69
CA VAL A 486 -2.92 5.17 23.10
C VAL A 486 -2.75 3.66 23.30
N GLY A 487 -1.50 3.19 23.25
CA GLY A 487 -1.15 1.81 23.61
C GLY A 487 -1.00 0.82 22.46
N ALA A 488 -1.24 1.23 21.21
CA ALA A 488 -0.94 0.44 20.02
C ALA A 488 0.39 0.89 19.40
N SER A 489 1.22 -0.07 18.97
CA SER A 489 2.39 0.20 18.14
C SER A 489 2.09 -0.20 16.69
N PHE A 490 2.60 0.56 15.72
CA PHE A 490 2.51 0.20 14.32
C PHE A 490 3.88 -0.27 13.83
N ASN A 491 3.89 -1.41 13.15
CA ASN A 491 5.08 -1.90 12.48
C ASN A 491 4.93 -1.69 10.97
N MET A 492 5.76 -0.85 10.38
CA MET A 492 5.62 -0.38 9.00
C MET A 492 6.82 -0.80 8.17
N SER A 493 6.60 -1.29 6.96
CA SER A 493 7.67 -1.66 6.02
C SER A 493 7.58 -0.96 4.67
N TYR A 494 6.63 -0.03 4.54
CA TYR A 494 6.41 0.76 3.33
C TYR A 494 5.63 2.01 3.69
N TYR A 495 5.86 3.12 3.00
CA TYR A 495 4.96 4.26 3.04
C TYR A 495 4.90 4.99 1.70
N GLN A 496 3.79 5.68 1.45
CA GLN A 496 3.62 6.58 0.30
C GLN A 496 2.78 7.80 0.67
N VAL A 497 3.14 8.95 0.10
CA VAL A 497 2.34 10.18 0.13
C VAL A 497 2.11 10.66 -1.29
N ALA A 498 0.85 10.78 -1.71
CA ALA A 498 0.48 11.30 -3.02
C ALA A 498 -0.12 12.70 -2.92
N SER A 499 0.13 13.57 -3.90
CA SER A 499 -0.51 14.88 -4.11
C SER A 499 -1.00 14.98 -5.56
N PRO A 500 -2.28 14.69 -5.83
CA PRO A 500 -2.85 14.79 -7.18
C PRO A 500 -2.65 16.14 -7.89
N LEU A 501 -2.49 17.24 -7.14
CA LEU A 501 -2.34 18.62 -7.62
C LEU A 501 -0.90 19.13 -7.51
N GLY A 502 0.06 18.31 -7.07
CA GLY A 502 1.49 18.62 -7.17
C GLY A 502 2.06 19.49 -6.04
N ALA A 503 1.67 19.23 -4.79
CA ALA A 503 2.09 19.97 -3.60
C ALA A 503 3.28 19.33 -2.84
N LEU A 504 3.97 18.33 -3.42
CA LEU A 504 5.16 17.72 -2.79
C LEU A 504 6.45 18.41 -3.22
N ASN A 505 7.33 18.67 -2.26
CA ASN A 505 8.64 19.27 -2.43
C ASN A 505 9.75 18.23 -2.17
N LEU A 506 10.21 17.56 -3.24
CA LEU A 506 11.29 16.55 -3.11
C LEU A 506 12.57 17.12 -2.53
N GLY A 507 12.91 18.38 -2.83
CA GLY A 507 14.13 18.99 -2.31
C GLY A 507 14.11 19.24 -0.80
N GLY A 508 12.93 19.18 -0.18
CA GLY A 508 12.76 19.25 1.27
C GLY A 508 12.43 17.90 1.92
N TRP A 509 12.31 16.83 1.14
CA TRP A 509 12.04 15.50 1.67
C TRP A 509 13.30 14.93 2.31
N ASN A 510 13.19 14.58 3.58
CA ASN A 510 14.22 13.86 4.34
C ASN A 510 13.70 12.43 4.52
N SER A 511 13.97 11.58 3.53
CA SER A 511 13.53 10.18 3.48
C SER A 511 14.01 9.38 4.68
N LEU A 512 13.40 8.22 4.96
CA LEU A 512 13.93 7.31 5.98
C LEU A 512 15.25 6.66 5.48
N ASP A 513 15.37 6.43 4.17
CA ASP A 513 16.62 6.07 3.48
C ASP A 513 17.76 7.10 3.76
N ASP A 514 17.51 8.40 3.54
CA ASP A 514 18.49 9.46 3.84
C ASP A 514 18.94 9.48 5.32
N GLN A 515 18.09 9.02 6.23
CA GLN A 515 18.37 8.95 7.66
C GLN A 515 19.27 7.76 8.04
N GLU A 516 19.44 6.78 7.15
CA GLU A 516 20.18 5.53 7.38
C GLU A 516 21.64 5.56 6.88
N SER A 517 22.11 6.71 6.37
CA SER A 517 23.52 6.95 5.98
C SER A 517 24.00 6.25 4.70
N GLY A 518 23.18 6.21 3.65
CA GLY A 518 23.59 5.86 2.29
C GLY A 518 24.05 4.41 2.13
N ASP A 519 23.20 3.48 2.54
CA ASP A 519 23.40 2.05 2.37
C ASP A 519 23.00 1.55 0.96
N PRO A 520 23.39 0.32 0.57
CA PRO A 520 23.00 -0.26 -0.70
C PRO A 520 21.52 -0.65 -0.71
N VAL A 521 20.92 -0.63 -1.90
CA VAL A 521 19.51 -0.98 -2.09
C VAL A 521 19.12 -2.30 -1.41
N GLY A 522 17.99 -2.29 -0.69
CA GLY A 522 17.41 -3.42 0.04
C GLY A 522 18.07 -3.72 1.38
N VAL A 523 19.02 -2.90 1.81
CA VAL A 523 19.40 -2.73 3.21
C VAL A 523 18.61 -1.53 3.70
N GLY A 524 17.85 -1.68 4.79
CA GLY A 524 17.09 -0.56 5.33
C GLY A 524 15.89 -0.13 4.47
N TRP A 525 15.59 1.15 4.52
CA TRP A 525 14.57 1.84 3.74
C TRP A 525 15.15 2.32 2.42
N ASP A 526 14.37 2.19 1.35
CA ASP A 526 14.78 2.54 -0.01
C ASP A 526 13.77 3.47 -0.66
N GLU A 527 14.24 4.57 -1.25
CA GLU A 527 13.40 5.47 -2.06
C GLU A 527 12.87 4.81 -3.35
N ALA A 528 11.59 5.03 -3.63
CA ALA A 528 11.01 4.62 -4.89
C ALA A 528 11.44 5.54 -6.05
N GLY A 529 11.86 4.94 -7.16
CA GLY A 529 12.30 5.68 -8.35
C GLY A 529 11.19 6.51 -9.02
N GLY A 530 9.91 6.17 -8.81
CA GLY A 530 8.77 6.97 -9.27
C GLY A 530 8.43 8.18 -8.40
N SER A 531 9.21 8.49 -7.37
CA SER A 531 9.00 9.65 -6.52
C SER A 531 9.12 10.97 -7.32
N SER A 532 8.17 11.88 -7.11
CA SER A 532 7.98 13.13 -7.86
C SER A 532 7.13 14.14 -7.05
N GLY A 533 6.87 15.32 -7.61
CA GLY A 533 5.99 16.32 -6.97
C GLY A 533 4.54 15.83 -6.79
N LEU A 534 4.18 14.71 -7.41
CA LEU A 534 2.85 14.09 -7.33
C LEU A 534 2.79 12.90 -6.36
N LEU A 535 3.93 12.29 -6.02
CA LEU A 535 3.99 11.14 -5.13
C LEU A 535 5.41 10.96 -4.57
N ILE A 536 5.57 10.69 -3.29
CA ILE A 536 6.82 10.20 -2.67
C ILE A 536 6.54 8.88 -1.96
N SER A 537 7.52 7.98 -1.92
CA SER A 537 7.35 6.68 -1.25
C SER A 537 8.68 5.98 -1.00
N GLU A 538 8.70 5.15 0.04
CA GLU A 538 9.82 4.26 0.35
C GLU A 538 9.32 2.86 0.74
N GLY A 539 10.17 1.86 0.52
CA GLY A 539 9.95 0.48 0.96
C GLY A 539 11.14 -0.04 1.73
N ASN A 540 10.91 -0.92 2.71
CA ASN A 540 11.94 -1.63 3.43
C ASN A 540 11.74 -3.13 3.20
N LEU A 541 12.65 -3.77 2.44
CA LEU A 541 12.48 -5.16 2.01
C LEU A 541 12.60 -6.14 3.18
N LEU A 542 13.70 -6.05 3.93
CA LEU A 542 14.12 -7.04 4.93
C LEU A 542 13.74 -6.68 6.38
N GLY A 543 13.19 -5.49 6.59
CA GLY A 543 12.92 -4.93 7.91
C GLY A 543 11.57 -4.24 8.02
N SER A 544 11.44 -3.48 9.10
CA SER A 544 10.25 -2.72 9.44
C SER A 544 10.57 -1.71 10.55
N ALA A 545 9.93 -0.55 10.54
CA ALA A 545 9.98 0.44 11.61
C ALA A 545 8.82 0.26 12.58
N LEU A 546 9.13 0.04 13.86
CA LEU A 546 8.15 0.03 14.94
C LEU A 546 7.95 1.46 15.48
N LEU A 547 6.80 2.05 15.17
CA LEU A 547 6.34 3.29 15.82
C LEU A 547 5.54 2.92 17.07
N ALA A 548 6.18 3.06 18.24
CA ALA A 548 5.52 2.96 19.55
C ALA A 548 4.42 4.03 19.73
N PRO A 549 3.52 3.91 20.73
CA PRO A 549 2.57 4.97 21.07
C PRO A 549 3.27 6.33 21.23
N ALA A 550 2.71 7.38 20.63
CA ALA A 550 3.29 8.72 20.55
C ALA A 550 4.64 8.82 19.79
N GLY A 551 5.05 7.76 19.07
CA GLY A 551 6.22 7.76 18.20
C GLY A 551 6.05 8.67 16.98
N VAL A 552 7.14 9.24 16.50
CA VAL A 552 7.19 10.18 15.37
C VAL A 552 8.35 9.83 14.44
N ALA A 553 8.11 9.86 13.13
CA ALA A 553 9.12 9.87 12.09
C ALA A 553 9.03 11.19 11.28
N ASN A 554 10.15 11.90 11.14
CA ASN A 554 10.20 13.21 10.47
C ASN A 554 10.59 13.05 9.00
N LEU A 555 9.80 13.61 8.09
CA LEU A 555 10.02 13.55 6.64
C LEU A 555 10.55 14.86 6.06
N GLY A 556 10.97 15.80 6.92
CA GLY A 556 11.50 17.09 6.50
C GLY A 556 10.42 18.05 5.98
N ASN A 557 10.84 19.03 5.17
CA ASN A 557 9.99 20.05 4.56
C ASN A 557 9.40 19.59 3.21
N ALA A 558 8.84 18.39 3.19
CA ALA A 558 8.35 17.72 1.99
C ALA A 558 7.03 18.31 1.42
N PHE A 559 6.38 19.27 2.08
CA PHE A 559 5.16 19.93 1.60
C PHE A 559 5.45 21.34 1.04
N ASP A 560 4.97 21.63 -0.17
CA ASP A 560 4.95 22.99 -0.72
C ASP A 560 3.76 23.76 -0.13
N THR A 561 4.07 24.75 0.72
CA THR A 561 3.07 25.61 1.37
C THR A 561 2.24 26.47 0.42
N ALA A 562 2.70 26.69 -0.82
CA ALA A 562 1.90 27.33 -1.87
C ALA A 562 0.99 26.33 -2.61
N GLY A 563 1.21 25.03 -2.41
CA GLY A 563 0.46 23.93 -3.01
C GLY A 563 -0.92 23.71 -2.40
N SER A 564 -1.69 22.83 -3.04
CA SER A 564 -3.02 22.45 -2.55
C SER A 564 -2.93 21.49 -1.36
N GLN A 565 -3.88 21.59 -0.43
CA GLN A 565 -4.02 20.64 0.69
C GLN A 565 -4.76 19.38 0.22
N ASP A 566 -4.09 18.56 -0.58
CA ASP A 566 -4.67 17.39 -1.24
C ASP A 566 -3.85 16.10 -1.02
N LEU A 567 -2.99 16.08 0.00
CA LEU A 567 -2.13 14.94 0.27
C LEU A 567 -2.95 13.70 0.66
N ARG A 568 -2.45 12.52 0.27
CA ARG A 568 -2.98 11.20 0.64
C ARG A 568 -1.86 10.33 1.17
N PHE A 569 -2.03 9.77 2.37
CA PHE A 569 -1.01 8.96 3.05
C PHE A 569 -1.42 7.49 3.14
N HIS A 570 -0.52 6.59 2.75
CA HIS A 570 -0.67 5.15 2.98
C HIS A 570 0.63 4.56 3.54
N TYR A 571 0.51 3.45 4.26
CA TYR A 571 1.62 2.70 4.81
C TYR A 571 1.36 1.20 4.74
N GLY A 572 2.40 0.43 4.43
CA GLY A 572 2.34 -1.03 4.34
C GLY A 572 2.81 -1.67 5.63
N LEU A 573 2.08 -2.70 6.08
CA LEU A 573 2.50 -3.59 7.13
C LEU A 573 3.38 -4.71 6.55
N PRO A 574 4.24 -5.33 7.37
CA PRO A 574 5.10 -6.42 6.93
C PRO A 574 4.38 -7.66 6.38
N ASP A 575 3.09 -7.82 6.71
CA ASP A 575 2.24 -8.92 6.23
C ASP A 575 1.68 -8.68 4.81
N GLY A 576 2.11 -7.60 4.13
CA GLY A 576 1.65 -7.25 2.79
C GLY A 576 0.35 -6.44 2.77
N THR A 577 -0.17 -6.02 3.93
CA THR A 577 -1.38 -5.18 4.01
C THR A 577 -1.04 -3.70 3.80
N LEU A 578 -1.68 -3.04 2.84
CA LEU A 578 -1.65 -1.58 2.70
C LEU A 578 -2.77 -0.94 3.53
N LEU A 579 -2.43 0.00 4.38
CA LEU A 579 -3.36 0.78 5.19
C LEU A 579 -3.29 2.26 4.80
N ARG A 580 -4.43 2.95 4.83
CA ARG A 580 -4.48 4.40 4.72
C ARG A 580 -4.31 5.06 6.08
N GLY A 581 -3.47 6.08 6.14
CA GLY A 581 -3.31 6.94 7.30
C GLY A 581 -4.03 8.27 7.14
N PHE A 582 -4.18 9.00 8.24
CA PHE A 582 -4.74 10.35 8.23
C PHE A 582 -3.75 11.36 7.64
N VAL A 583 -4.28 12.45 7.08
CA VAL A 583 -3.50 13.65 6.78
C VAL A 583 -4.06 14.79 7.61
N GLU A 584 -3.24 15.35 8.49
CA GLU A 584 -3.62 16.44 9.38
C GLU A 584 -2.84 17.70 8.99
N TYR A 585 -3.53 18.75 8.55
CA TYR A 585 -2.93 20.06 8.32
C TYR A 585 -3.04 20.93 9.56
N VAL A 586 -1.90 21.30 10.14
CA VAL A 586 -1.83 22.11 11.36
C VAL A 586 -1.17 23.46 11.09
N SER A 587 -1.54 24.47 11.88
CA SER A 587 -0.77 25.71 11.96
C SER A 587 0.45 25.51 12.83
N GLY A 588 1.63 25.90 12.36
CA GLY A 588 2.86 25.79 13.14
C GLY A 588 2.96 26.87 14.23
N PRO A 589 3.91 26.72 15.17
CA PRO A 589 4.18 27.74 16.18
C PRO A 589 4.65 29.05 15.51
N THR A 590 4.46 30.18 16.19
CA THR A 590 4.88 31.49 15.66
C THR A 590 6.39 31.74 15.78
N THR A 591 7.08 30.91 16.56
CA THR A 591 8.54 30.88 16.76
C THR A 591 9.03 29.45 16.56
N LEU A 592 10.31 29.25 16.22
CA LEU A 592 10.90 27.92 16.10
C LEU A 592 11.27 27.43 17.52
N PRO A 593 10.65 26.37 18.07
CA PRO A 593 10.95 25.96 19.44
C PRO A 593 12.40 25.49 19.56
N GLY A 594 13.15 26.06 20.51
CA GLY A 594 14.58 25.81 20.67
C GLY A 594 15.50 26.75 19.89
N ASP A 595 14.98 27.60 19.00
CA ASP A 595 15.69 28.75 18.41
C ASP A 595 15.70 29.85 19.47
N PHE A 596 16.69 29.76 20.35
CA PHE A 596 16.84 30.67 21.46
C PHE A 596 17.45 31.99 21.00
N ASP A 597 18.37 32.00 20.03
CA ASP A 597 19.04 33.24 19.63
C ASP A 597 18.30 34.05 18.54
N GLY A 598 17.27 33.47 17.95
CA GLY A 598 16.29 34.10 17.06
C GLY A 598 16.75 34.21 15.61
N ASP A 599 17.73 33.41 15.19
CA ASP A 599 18.28 33.43 13.84
C ASP A 599 17.59 32.46 12.86
N LEU A 600 16.52 31.80 13.34
CA LEU A 600 15.65 30.89 12.60
C LEU A 600 16.27 29.52 12.30
N ASP A 601 17.33 29.12 12.98
CA ASP A 601 17.72 27.72 13.09
C ASP A 601 17.83 27.23 14.54
N VAL A 602 17.98 25.91 14.73
CA VAL A 602 18.16 25.30 16.06
C VAL A 602 19.48 24.55 16.05
N ASP A 603 20.52 25.15 16.60
CA ASP A 603 21.88 24.67 16.48
C ASP A 603 22.71 24.78 17.79
N GLY A 604 24.05 24.81 17.66
CA GLY A 604 24.96 24.94 18.80
C GLY A 604 25.00 26.34 19.44
N ALA A 605 24.64 27.39 18.71
CA ALA A 605 24.53 28.76 19.19
C ALA A 605 23.36 28.89 20.18
N ASP A 606 22.21 28.28 19.88
CA ASP A 606 21.07 28.19 20.80
C ASP A 606 21.42 27.48 22.09
N LEU A 607 22.08 26.32 21.98
CA LEU A 607 22.53 25.59 23.16
C LEU A 607 23.48 26.43 24.03
N THR A 608 24.31 27.26 23.38
CA THR A 608 25.22 28.17 24.07
C THR A 608 24.44 29.25 24.81
N LYS A 609 23.36 29.77 24.21
CA LYS A 609 22.46 30.72 24.86
C LYS A 609 21.72 30.08 26.04
N TRP A 610 21.06 28.93 25.85
CA TRP A 610 20.38 28.22 26.93
C TRP A 610 21.29 27.94 28.13
N LYS A 611 22.54 27.50 27.88
CA LYS A 611 23.54 27.29 28.94
C LYS A 611 23.84 28.55 29.76
N ASN A 612 23.83 29.73 29.13
CA ASN A 612 24.06 31.01 29.81
C ASN A 612 22.82 31.49 30.57
N GLU A 613 21.64 30.97 30.22
CA GLU A 613 20.35 31.41 30.75
C GLU A 613 19.73 30.40 31.73
N PHE A 614 20.31 29.21 31.90
CA PHE A 614 19.81 28.16 32.79
C PHE A 614 19.57 28.63 34.23
N GLY A 615 18.34 28.45 34.72
CA GLY A 615 17.92 28.67 36.10
C GLY A 615 16.59 29.43 36.25
N PRO A 616 15.99 29.41 37.45
CA PRO A 616 14.60 29.82 37.71
C PRO A 616 14.33 31.34 37.66
N ALA A 617 15.30 32.14 37.20
CA ALA A 617 15.24 33.60 37.24
C ALA A 617 15.40 34.24 35.86
N ASN A 618 15.52 33.43 34.80
CA ASN A 618 15.75 33.89 33.45
C ASN A 618 14.88 33.06 32.50
N SER A 619 14.07 33.74 31.70
CA SER A 619 13.12 33.13 30.76
C SER A 619 13.52 33.43 29.30
N GLY A 620 14.80 33.74 29.06
CA GLY A 620 15.32 34.09 27.73
C GLY A 620 15.42 32.90 26.77
N SER A 621 15.41 31.68 27.32
CA SER A 621 15.46 30.40 26.62
C SER A 621 14.32 29.49 27.11
N ASP A 622 13.17 30.10 27.43
CA ASP A 622 11.93 29.47 27.90
C ASP A 622 11.12 28.99 26.69
N ALA A 623 11.26 27.71 26.35
CA ALA A 623 10.61 27.08 25.20
C ALA A 623 9.22 26.51 25.52
N ASP A 624 8.93 26.17 26.79
CA ASP A 624 7.59 25.70 27.21
C ASP A 624 6.68 26.80 27.76
N ASN A 625 7.20 28.03 27.88
CA ASN A 625 6.55 29.24 28.37
C ASN A 625 6.09 29.14 29.83
N ASP A 626 6.80 28.40 30.68
CA ASP A 626 6.49 28.26 32.10
C ASP A 626 7.14 29.34 33.00
N GLY A 627 7.97 30.19 32.40
CA GLY A 627 8.59 31.35 33.03
C GLY A 627 10.01 31.13 33.54
N ASP A 628 10.64 29.98 33.26
CA ASP A 628 12.07 29.77 33.47
C ASP A 628 12.81 29.09 32.28
N SER A 629 14.12 28.93 32.41
CA SER A 629 14.98 28.23 31.44
C SER A 629 15.59 27.02 32.13
N ASP A 630 14.99 25.84 31.99
CA ASP A 630 15.34 24.63 32.71
C ASP A 630 15.54 23.38 31.82
N GLY A 631 15.49 22.20 32.42
CA GLY A 631 15.67 20.93 31.72
C GLY A 631 14.57 20.61 30.70
N ASN A 632 13.34 21.12 30.89
CA ASN A 632 12.25 20.94 29.93
C ASN A 632 12.55 21.68 28.62
N ASP A 633 13.08 22.90 28.71
CA ASP A 633 13.48 23.68 27.53
C ASP A 633 14.64 23.05 26.78
N PHE A 634 15.59 22.48 27.52
CA PHE A 634 16.68 21.72 26.93
C PHE A 634 16.17 20.51 26.13
N LEU A 635 15.15 19.81 26.64
CA LEU A 635 14.53 18.70 25.90
C LEU A 635 13.78 19.19 24.65
N ILE A 636 13.22 20.41 24.67
CA ILE A 636 12.61 21.02 23.49
C ILE A 636 13.68 21.38 22.46
N TRP A 637 14.78 22.03 22.86
CA TRP A 637 15.92 22.28 21.97
C TRP A 637 16.46 20.98 21.38
N GLN A 638 16.69 19.96 22.21
CA GLN A 638 17.23 18.69 21.75
C GLN A 638 16.34 18.01 20.72
N ARG A 639 15.01 18.09 20.89
CA ARG A 639 14.03 17.54 19.92
C ARG A 639 14.00 18.33 18.61
N ASN A 640 14.39 19.60 18.64
CA ASN A 640 14.36 20.47 17.47
C ASN A 640 15.72 20.72 16.83
N LEU A 641 16.81 20.18 17.39
CA LEU A 641 18.17 20.33 16.87
C LEU A 641 18.24 19.96 15.38
N GLY A 642 18.77 20.87 14.56
CA GLY A 642 18.90 20.73 13.11
C GLY A 642 17.66 21.19 12.33
N ASN A 643 16.58 21.59 13.00
CA ASN A 643 15.47 22.27 12.32
C ASN A 643 15.89 23.71 11.98
N SER A 644 15.53 24.17 10.79
CA SER A 644 15.66 25.57 10.38
C SER A 644 14.36 26.01 9.72
N ALA A 645 14.03 27.29 9.84
CA ALA A 645 12.88 27.84 9.15
C ALA A 645 13.08 27.73 7.63
N ALA A 646 12.01 27.39 6.91
CA ALA A 646 12.05 27.41 5.46
C ALA A 646 12.41 28.82 4.99
N ALA A 647 13.54 28.95 4.26
CA ALA A 647 13.89 30.22 3.63
C ALA A 647 12.72 30.64 2.74
N PRO A 648 12.25 31.92 2.82
CA PRO A 648 11.19 32.37 1.94
C PRO A 648 11.62 32.08 0.51
N ALA A 649 10.77 31.37 -0.25
CA ALA A 649 11.01 31.12 -1.66
C ALA A 649 11.42 32.46 -2.29
N ALA A 650 12.64 32.51 -2.84
CA ALA A 650 13.07 33.65 -3.61
C ALA A 650 12.13 33.72 -4.79
N GLY A 651 11.05 34.51 -4.66
CA GLY A 651 10.09 34.71 -5.73
C GLY A 651 10.90 35.06 -6.96
N ALA A 652 10.74 34.27 -8.03
CA ALA A 652 11.50 34.44 -9.25
C ALA A 652 11.41 35.92 -9.63
N VAL A 653 12.47 36.69 -9.35
CA VAL A 653 12.61 38.03 -9.86
C VAL A 653 12.63 37.79 -11.35
N PRO A 654 11.64 38.29 -12.13
CA PRO A 654 11.69 38.12 -13.57
C PRO A 654 13.03 38.70 -13.99
N GLU A 655 13.93 37.85 -14.49
CA GLU A 655 15.14 38.34 -15.11
C GLU A 655 14.66 39.39 -16.12
N PRO A 656 15.14 40.64 -16.07
CA PRO A 656 14.75 41.63 -17.06
C PRO A 656 15.13 41.03 -18.39
N SER A 657 14.11 40.59 -19.13
CA SER A 657 14.26 39.71 -20.29
C SER A 657 15.51 40.07 -21.07
N THR A 658 16.42 39.13 -21.25
CA THR A 658 17.66 39.32 -22.02
C THR A 658 17.35 39.92 -23.41
N ALA A 659 16.13 39.70 -23.91
CA ALA A 659 15.53 40.37 -25.06
C ALA A 659 15.42 41.92 -24.94
N MET A 660 15.08 42.48 -23.78
CA MET A 660 15.10 43.94 -23.55
C MET A 660 16.52 44.51 -23.54
N MET A 661 17.52 43.82 -22.96
CA MET A 661 18.92 44.27 -23.06
C MET A 661 19.46 44.17 -24.50
N LEU A 662 19.05 43.16 -25.26
CA LEU A 662 19.38 43.02 -26.69
C LEU A 662 18.67 44.04 -27.60
N LEU A 663 17.54 44.60 -27.18
CA LEU A 663 16.82 45.65 -27.93
C LEU A 663 17.29 47.08 -27.59
N VAL A 664 17.70 47.34 -26.35
CA VAL A 664 18.13 48.68 -25.92
C VAL A 664 19.56 49.00 -26.38
N ALA A 665 20.47 48.01 -26.44
CA ALA A 665 21.85 48.22 -26.89
C ALA A 665 21.99 48.75 -28.34
N PRO A 666 21.29 48.21 -29.37
CA PRO A 666 21.38 48.74 -30.72
C PRO A 666 20.65 50.10 -30.89
N LEU A 667 19.58 50.36 -30.13
CA LEU A 667 18.85 51.64 -30.17
C LEU A 667 19.68 52.79 -29.56
N ALA A 668 20.41 52.53 -28.48
CA ALA A 668 21.35 53.50 -27.90
C ALA A 668 22.54 53.81 -28.84
N TRP A 669 23.03 52.80 -29.56
CA TRP A 669 24.10 52.95 -30.55
C TRP A 669 23.64 53.72 -31.82
N LEU A 670 22.41 53.50 -32.27
CA LEU A 670 21.78 54.24 -33.39
C LEU A 670 21.48 55.71 -33.02
N ALA A 671 21.12 55.99 -31.76
CA ALA A 671 20.91 57.37 -31.29
C ALA A 671 22.23 58.14 -31.13
N ALA A 672 23.30 57.48 -30.69
CA ALA A 672 24.63 58.08 -30.55
C ALA A 672 25.32 58.32 -31.90
N SER A 673 25.14 57.43 -32.88
CA SER A 673 25.73 57.59 -34.24
C SER A 673 25.07 58.69 -35.06
N ARG A 674 23.77 58.97 -34.85
CA ARG A 674 23.07 60.09 -35.52
C ARG A 674 23.51 61.48 -35.06
N ARG A 675 24.09 61.62 -33.86
CA ARG A 675 24.64 62.90 -33.36
C ARG A 675 26.03 63.24 -33.91
N ARG A 676 26.71 62.32 -34.60
CA ARG A 676 28.03 62.56 -35.23
C ARG A 676 27.99 62.93 -36.71
N LEU A 677 26.80 63.02 -37.31
CA LEU A 677 26.63 63.39 -38.73
C LEU A 677 26.03 64.80 -38.93
N VAL A 678 25.87 65.57 -37.86
CA VAL A 678 25.54 67.00 -37.90
C VAL A 678 26.51 67.74 -36.97
N SER A 679 27.75 67.86 -37.42
CA SER A 679 28.75 68.84 -36.96
C SER A 679 29.83 69.00 -38.01
#